data_AF-A0A8R1W9Y0-F1
#
_entry.id   AF-A0A8R1W9Y0-F1
#
_cell.length_a   1.000
_cell.length_b   1.000
_cell.length_c   1.000
_cell.angle_alpha   90.00
_cell.angle_beta   90.00
_cell.angle_gamma   90.00
#
_symmetry.space_group_name_H-M   'P 1'
#
loop_
_entity.id
_entity.type
_entity.pdbx_description
1 polymer ?
#
loop_
_entity_poly.entity_id
_entity_poly.type
_entity_poly.pdbx_seq_one_letter_code
_entity_poly.pdbx_strand_id
1 'polypeptide(L)'
;MNNHSENVDINWYHGKISRDTAEIILLDHESKEDGLFLVRESNSASGDYVLCVLQNNEVVHYQIRRHGEDAFFSIDEQNIMHGLETLIEHYCKVNDPSLGVQLSKPIVKDPPPHDTRRHGRTNLLHRAITQANCKVVTELLKCGYRNLEAKNQEGQTALHLASQMGHDQIVEKLISCGANVNCRDTEGYTPLHFACQNNLLNTVKILLTVGGANIQLRNSSTGWVALHEASSRGHADIVTLLLSMNAPSRPRTFDDLLPADLARTNGHTEVEQMLNEFVSPMPSSRKDQWYHGKLDRHEATAILKTKDVDGCFLVRMNRQSGYVLSMMCTNQCYHFQIQDRDKYYFIDNGPYLNSLEHLIQHYTLFPDGLPNKLEVPVSPAVIPPLPKGFPFTLKKPKPKHQTEFQDNIMRDNLILDEVIGEGEFGSVYKGTFQNRDGFEEKVAIKMLRYDMSSTNKSEFLREAHVMMSLNHECIIRLIGICEGPPLLMVQELIALGSMLTHIITHPELISPNYELKMWAAQIASGMCYLEQKRFVHRDLAARNILLADRHQAKISDFGLSRTLNVDKDYYRASHGGRWPIKWYAPESCNYGTFSSASDVWSYGITLWEMFSYGQQPYENMKGVEVIGILEKGERLQKTQRCPIEVYKTMEMCWAYEPKERPTFSQLSKIFASDSDYENFKDFIKL
;
A
#
# COMPACT_ATOMS: atom_id res chain seq x y z
N MET A 1 -25.31 25.15 2.37
CA MET A 1 -24.97 26.59 2.43
C MET A 1 -26.02 27.26 3.28
N ASN A 2 -25.71 27.61 4.52
CA ASN A 2 -26.51 28.53 5.35
C ASN A 2 -25.68 28.98 6.56
N ASN A 3 -25.76 30.28 6.81
CA ASN A 3 -25.29 31.05 7.97
C ASN A 3 -23.78 31.28 8.13
N HIS A 4 -23.21 32.13 7.26
CA HIS A 4 -22.19 33.06 7.72
C HIS A 4 -22.90 34.17 8.51
N SER A 5 -22.81 34.11 9.83
CA SER A 5 -23.09 35.28 10.67
C SER A 5 -22.07 36.35 10.35
N GLU A 6 -22.51 37.44 9.72
CA GLU A 6 -21.73 38.68 9.58
C GLU A 6 -21.30 39.12 10.99
N ASN A 7 -20.00 38.94 11.30
CA ASN A 7 -19.40 39.54 12.49
C ASN A 7 -19.37 41.05 12.26
N VAL A 8 -19.99 41.81 13.18
CA VAL A 8 -19.84 43.26 13.23
C VAL A 8 -18.35 43.58 13.42
N ASP A 9 -17.84 44.56 12.68
CA ASP A 9 -16.46 45.01 12.84
C ASP A 9 -16.25 45.53 14.26
N ILE A 10 -15.39 44.85 15.04
CA ILE A 10 -15.15 45.15 16.45
C ILE A 10 -14.16 46.32 16.66
N ASN A 11 -13.66 46.91 15.58
CA ASN A 11 -12.62 47.95 15.63
C ASN A 11 -13.19 49.35 15.91
N TRP A 12 -13.88 49.56 17.03
CA TRP A 12 -14.51 50.84 17.39
C TRP A 12 -13.95 51.47 18.68
N TYR A 13 -12.89 50.89 19.23
CA TYR A 13 -12.31 51.29 20.51
C TYR A 13 -11.21 52.34 20.33
N HIS A 14 -11.29 53.42 21.10
CA HIS A 14 -10.38 54.55 20.99
C HIS A 14 -9.44 54.73 22.19
N GLY A 15 -9.47 53.80 23.15
CA GLY A 15 -8.63 53.88 24.35
C GLY A 15 -9.05 55.02 25.28
N LYS A 16 -8.09 55.55 26.01
CA LYS A 16 -8.30 56.63 26.98
C LYS A 16 -8.13 58.01 26.33
N ILE A 17 -9.21 58.51 25.73
CA ILE A 17 -9.30 59.87 25.15
C ILE A 17 -10.24 60.76 25.98
N SER A 18 -10.10 62.08 25.87
CA SER A 18 -10.99 63.03 26.56
C SER A 18 -12.37 63.08 25.90
N ARG A 19 -13.35 63.65 26.61
CA ARG A 19 -14.68 63.91 26.07
C ARG A 19 -14.58 64.77 24.81
N ASP A 20 -13.86 65.88 24.90
CA ASP A 20 -13.70 66.85 23.81
C ASP A 20 -13.02 66.21 22.59
N THR A 21 -12.00 65.36 22.79
CA THR A 21 -11.36 64.64 21.68
C THR A 21 -12.32 63.69 20.97
N ALA A 22 -13.18 62.98 21.71
CA ALA A 22 -14.20 62.11 21.11
C ALA A 22 -15.24 62.92 20.30
N GLU A 23 -15.63 64.10 20.80
CA GLU A 23 -16.56 64.99 20.10
C GLU A 23 -15.96 65.53 18.80
N ILE A 24 -14.69 65.96 18.82
CA ILE A 24 -13.96 66.39 17.62
C ILE A 24 -13.93 65.27 16.57
N ILE A 25 -13.56 64.04 16.99
CA ILE A 25 -13.46 62.90 16.07
C ILE A 25 -14.80 62.60 15.37
N LEU A 26 -15.92 62.68 16.09
CA LEU A 26 -17.24 62.40 15.54
C LEU A 26 -17.79 63.55 14.68
N LEU A 27 -17.55 64.81 15.07
CA LEU A 27 -18.07 65.99 14.35
C LEU A 27 -17.29 66.33 13.07
N ASP A 28 -15.98 66.04 13.05
CA ASP A 28 -15.09 66.26 11.90
C ASP A 28 -15.10 65.09 10.91
N HIS A 29 -15.81 63.99 11.21
CA HIS A 29 -15.90 62.85 10.33
C HIS A 29 -16.72 63.17 9.06
N GLU A 30 -16.28 62.64 7.91
CA GLU A 30 -16.89 62.94 6.59
C GLU A 30 -18.36 62.50 6.51
N SER A 31 -18.67 61.36 7.13
CA SER A 31 -20.05 60.90 7.31
C SER A 31 -20.61 61.55 8.56
N LYS A 32 -21.65 62.37 8.43
CA LYS A 32 -22.41 62.98 9.54
C LYS A 32 -23.75 62.29 9.76
N GLU A 33 -23.78 60.97 9.59
CA GLU A 33 -25.00 60.18 9.76
C GLU A 33 -25.30 59.96 11.25
N ASP A 34 -26.58 59.99 11.59
CA ASP A 34 -27.05 59.65 12.94
C ASP A 34 -26.69 58.19 13.28
N GLY A 35 -26.29 57.96 14.52
CA GLY A 35 -25.84 56.65 15.01
C GLY A 35 -24.36 56.36 14.78
N LEU A 36 -23.60 57.26 14.14
CA LEU A 36 -22.14 57.14 14.02
C LEU A 36 -21.51 57.15 15.43
N PHE A 37 -20.62 56.21 15.74
CA PHE A 37 -20.20 56.02 17.12
C PHE A 37 -18.74 55.60 17.31
N LEU A 38 -18.25 55.79 18.54
CA LEU A 38 -17.01 55.22 19.05
C LEU A 38 -17.12 54.89 20.54
N VAL A 39 -16.21 54.07 21.07
CA VAL A 39 -16.15 53.79 22.51
C VAL A 39 -14.78 54.13 23.06
N ARG A 40 -14.77 54.74 24.25
CA ARG A 40 -13.56 55.13 24.98
C ARG A 40 -13.61 54.67 26.43
N GLU A 41 -12.48 54.70 27.12
CA GLU A 41 -12.43 54.50 28.57
C GLU A 41 -13.11 55.65 29.31
N SER A 42 -13.71 55.34 30.46
CA SER A 42 -14.18 56.36 31.38
C SER A 42 -13.01 57.03 32.09
N ASN A 43 -13.03 58.37 32.14
CA ASN A 43 -12.04 59.16 32.90
C ASN A 43 -12.44 59.31 34.38
N SER A 44 -13.70 59.06 34.72
CA SER A 44 -14.25 59.23 36.07
C SER A 44 -14.34 57.93 36.87
N ALA A 45 -14.41 56.77 36.20
CA ALA A 45 -14.51 55.45 36.85
C ALA A 45 -13.57 54.44 36.18
N SER A 46 -12.65 53.87 36.96
CA SER A 46 -11.69 52.87 36.44
C SER A 46 -12.40 51.56 36.11
N GLY A 47 -12.17 51.02 34.91
CA GLY A 47 -12.79 49.77 34.44
C GLY A 47 -14.12 49.94 33.70
N ASP A 48 -14.69 51.15 33.74
CA ASP A 48 -15.89 51.53 32.99
C ASP A 48 -15.54 52.15 31.63
N TYR A 49 -16.53 52.17 30.73
CA TYR A 49 -16.40 52.69 29.37
C TYR A 49 -17.46 53.76 29.09
N VAL A 50 -17.29 54.48 27.98
CA VAL A 50 -18.27 55.46 27.49
C VAL A 50 -18.48 55.24 26.00
N LEU A 51 -19.74 55.05 25.61
CA LEU A 51 -20.18 55.03 24.22
C LEU A 51 -20.52 56.46 23.79
N CYS A 52 -19.85 56.96 22.76
CA CYS A 52 -20.04 58.28 22.18
C CYS A 52 -20.77 58.12 20.85
N VAL A 53 -21.92 58.78 20.67
CA VAL A 53 -22.80 58.62 19.50
C VAL A 53 -23.18 59.97 18.92
N LEU A 54 -23.10 60.14 17.61
CA LEU A 54 -23.59 61.32 16.90
C LEU A 54 -25.10 61.19 16.69
N GLN A 55 -25.86 62.19 17.14
CA GLN A 55 -27.31 62.27 17.00
C GLN A 55 -27.74 63.72 16.82
N ASN A 56 -28.49 64.04 15.76
CA ASN A 56 -28.93 65.41 15.43
C ASN A 56 -27.77 66.43 15.38
N ASN A 57 -26.61 66.01 14.86
CA ASN A 57 -25.39 66.82 14.77
C ASN A 57 -24.83 67.28 16.14
N GLU A 58 -25.21 66.59 17.22
CA GLU A 58 -24.63 66.68 18.55
C GLU A 58 -24.10 65.31 19.00
N VAL A 59 -23.09 65.28 19.88
CA VAL A 59 -22.50 64.03 20.37
C VAL A 59 -23.03 63.72 21.77
N VAL A 60 -23.74 62.60 21.89
CA VAL A 60 -24.28 62.09 23.15
C VAL A 60 -23.33 61.04 23.73
N HIS A 61 -23.14 61.06 25.05
CA HIS A 61 -22.22 60.16 25.77
C HIS A 61 -23.00 59.29 26.75
N TYR A 62 -22.95 57.96 26.56
CA TYR A 62 -23.60 56.97 27.40
C TYR A 62 -22.57 56.23 28.27
N GLN A 63 -22.79 56.21 29.58
CA GLN A 63 -21.92 55.49 30.52
C GLN A 63 -22.16 53.99 30.40
N ILE A 64 -21.09 53.22 30.18
CA ILE A 64 -21.11 51.76 30.22
C ILE A 64 -20.48 51.31 31.55
N ARG A 65 -21.29 50.68 32.40
CA ARG A 65 -20.86 50.16 33.70
C ARG A 65 -20.35 48.73 33.58
N ARG A 66 -19.20 48.44 34.18
CA ARG A 66 -18.68 47.08 34.34
C ARG A 66 -19.22 46.44 35.63
N HIS A 67 -19.73 45.21 35.53
CA HIS A 67 -20.25 44.44 36.65
C HIS A 67 -19.27 43.33 37.05
N GLY A 68 -18.57 43.53 38.17
CA GLY A 68 -17.58 42.57 38.69
C GLY A 68 -16.37 42.36 37.78
N GLU A 69 -15.64 41.26 37.99
CA GLU A 69 -14.41 40.97 37.26
C GLU A 69 -14.63 40.28 35.90
N ASP A 70 -15.84 39.74 35.65
CA ASP A 70 -16.11 38.77 34.56
C ASP A 70 -16.70 39.37 33.27
N ALA A 71 -16.20 40.52 32.82
CA ALA A 71 -16.53 41.12 31.52
C ALA A 71 -18.04 41.28 31.25
N PHE A 72 -18.85 41.55 32.28
CA PHE A 72 -20.26 41.92 32.12
C PHE A 72 -20.41 43.43 32.08
N PHE A 73 -21.21 43.94 31.13
CA PHE A 73 -21.38 45.37 30.88
C PHE A 73 -22.85 45.72 30.67
N SER A 74 -23.24 46.93 31.05
CA SER A 74 -24.55 47.49 30.73
C SER A 74 -24.51 49.01 30.59
N ILE A 75 -25.41 49.58 29.79
CA ILE A 75 -25.67 51.03 29.73
C ILE A 75 -26.82 51.40 30.69
N ASP A 76 -27.83 50.52 30.78
CA ASP A 76 -28.96 50.62 31.69
C ASP A 76 -28.94 49.51 32.76
N GLU A 77 -29.92 49.49 33.66
CA GLU A 77 -30.01 48.49 34.75
C GLU A 77 -30.69 47.18 34.32
N GLN A 78 -31.20 47.08 33.09
CA GLN A 78 -32.02 45.96 32.61
C GLN A 78 -31.22 45.02 31.68
N ASN A 79 -30.29 45.57 30.89
CA ASN A 79 -29.58 44.88 29.82
C ASN A 79 -28.12 44.60 30.19
N ILE A 80 -27.89 43.66 31.12
CA ILE A 80 -26.55 43.20 31.48
C ILE A 80 -26.08 42.15 30.47
N MET A 81 -25.07 42.49 29.67
CA MET A 81 -24.54 41.66 28.59
C MET A 81 -23.11 41.20 28.90
N HIS A 82 -22.78 39.97 28.54
CA HIS A 82 -21.43 39.44 28.65
C HIS A 82 -20.60 39.78 27.40
N GLY A 83 -19.56 40.58 27.59
CA GLY A 83 -18.70 41.15 26.55
C GLY A 83 -19.12 42.55 26.15
N LEU A 84 -18.14 43.47 26.13
CA LEU A 84 -18.32 44.84 25.69
C LEU A 84 -18.72 44.89 24.21
N GLU A 85 -18.16 44.00 23.39
CA GLU A 85 -18.52 43.85 21.98
C GLU A 85 -19.95 43.35 21.77
N THR A 86 -20.42 42.48 22.66
CA THR A 86 -21.81 42.02 22.63
C THR A 86 -22.78 43.14 22.90
N LEU A 87 -22.45 43.97 23.89
CA LEU A 87 -23.28 45.12 24.24
C LEU A 87 -23.40 46.07 23.06
N ILE A 88 -22.29 46.39 22.39
CA ILE A 88 -22.29 47.25 21.19
C ILE A 88 -23.05 46.59 20.04
N GLU A 89 -22.81 45.31 19.76
CA GLU A 89 -23.54 44.56 18.72
C GLU A 89 -25.05 44.56 18.93
N HIS A 90 -25.50 44.46 20.19
CA HIS A 90 -26.91 44.51 20.52
C HIS A 90 -27.53 45.83 20.07
N TYR A 91 -26.91 46.96 20.38
CA TYR A 91 -27.38 48.29 20.01
C TYR A 91 -27.16 48.65 18.53
N CYS A 92 -26.30 47.92 17.80
CA CYS A 92 -26.26 47.98 16.34
C CYS A 92 -27.44 47.24 15.69
N LYS A 93 -27.91 46.14 16.29
CA LYS A 93 -28.93 45.25 15.70
C LYS A 93 -30.36 45.60 16.13
N VAL A 94 -30.53 46.13 17.33
CA VAL A 94 -31.82 46.41 17.97
C VAL A 94 -31.94 47.91 18.20
N ASN A 95 -33.06 48.49 17.77
CA ASN A 95 -33.41 49.87 18.11
C ASN A 95 -33.96 49.93 19.54
N ASP A 96 -33.06 49.95 20.52
CA ASP A 96 -33.41 49.99 21.94
C ASP A 96 -33.79 51.41 22.40
N PRO A 97 -34.92 51.60 23.10
CA PRO A 97 -35.32 52.90 23.64
C PRO A 97 -34.28 53.58 24.53
N SER A 98 -33.34 52.83 25.12
CA SER A 98 -32.32 53.34 26.04
C SER A 98 -31.30 54.27 25.37
N LEU A 99 -31.11 54.18 24.04
CA LEU A 99 -30.06 54.87 23.30
C LEU A 99 -30.58 55.98 22.38
N GLY A 100 -31.90 56.15 22.24
CA GLY A 100 -32.54 57.21 21.46
C GLY A 100 -32.28 57.19 19.94
N VAL A 101 -31.27 56.43 19.48
CA VAL A 101 -30.85 56.21 18.10
C VAL A 101 -30.20 54.82 17.98
N GLN A 102 -30.46 54.12 16.87
CA GLN A 102 -29.77 52.86 16.57
C GLN A 102 -28.34 53.13 16.14
N LEU A 103 -27.37 52.36 16.64
CA LEU A 103 -25.97 52.51 16.22
C LEU A 103 -25.82 52.11 14.76
N SER A 104 -25.22 53.00 13.95
CA SER A 104 -25.04 52.80 12.51
C SER A 104 -23.63 52.29 12.21
N LYS A 105 -22.66 53.18 11.97
CA LYS A 105 -21.27 52.82 11.65
C LYS A 105 -20.30 53.18 12.77
N PRO A 106 -19.27 52.35 13.01
CA PRO A 106 -18.21 52.69 13.95
C PRO A 106 -17.18 53.65 13.32
N ILE A 107 -16.57 54.51 14.14
CA ILE A 107 -15.29 55.15 13.83
C ILE A 107 -14.19 54.12 14.04
N VAL A 108 -13.61 53.64 12.94
CA VAL A 108 -12.65 52.54 12.96
C VAL A 108 -11.34 52.95 13.63
N LYS A 109 -10.88 52.17 14.62
CA LYS A 109 -9.56 52.32 15.24
C LYS A 109 -9.00 50.98 15.75
N ASP A 110 -9.10 50.72 17.05
CA ASP A 110 -8.61 49.51 17.70
C ASP A 110 -9.79 48.62 18.14
N PRO A 111 -9.60 47.31 18.35
CA PRO A 111 -10.59 46.48 19.02
C PRO A 111 -10.59 46.73 20.54
N PRO A 112 -11.71 46.51 21.27
CA PRO A 112 -11.79 46.73 22.72
C PRO A 112 -10.77 45.87 23.49
N PRO A 113 -10.36 46.25 24.72
CA PRO A 113 -9.41 45.46 25.50
C PRO A 113 -9.87 44.01 25.66
N HIS A 114 -8.94 43.05 25.59
CA HIS A 114 -9.33 41.65 25.53
C HIS A 114 -10.02 41.14 26.81
N ASP A 115 -9.75 41.73 27.97
CA ASP A 115 -10.39 41.40 29.24
C ASP A 115 -11.84 41.87 29.33
N THR A 116 -12.30 42.71 28.38
CA THR A 116 -13.69 43.16 28.28
C THR A 116 -14.48 42.42 27.23
N ARG A 117 -13.84 41.55 26.44
CA ARG A 117 -14.53 40.78 25.40
C ARG A 117 -15.28 39.59 25.98
N ARG A 118 -16.42 39.23 25.39
CA ARG A 118 -17.19 37.99 25.63
C ARG A 118 -16.27 36.77 25.57
N HIS A 119 -15.26 36.81 24.71
CA HIS A 119 -14.28 35.74 24.51
C HIS A 119 -12.88 36.13 25.01
N GLY A 120 -12.80 36.86 26.13
CA GLY A 120 -11.53 37.31 26.72
C GLY A 120 -10.56 36.21 27.18
N ARG A 121 -9.44 36.66 27.77
CA ARG A 121 -8.17 35.92 27.86
C ARG A 121 -8.08 34.79 28.91
N THR A 122 -8.90 34.75 29.95
CA THR A 122 -9.00 33.64 30.93
C THR A 122 -10.43 33.57 31.47
N ASN A 123 -11.19 32.55 31.07
CA ASN A 123 -12.57 32.37 31.56
C ASN A 123 -12.62 31.77 32.99
N LEU A 124 -13.80 31.75 33.62
CA LEU A 124 -13.97 31.21 34.98
C LEU A 124 -13.52 29.75 35.11
N LEU A 125 -13.69 28.95 34.06
CA LEU A 125 -13.24 27.55 34.05
C LEU A 125 -11.71 27.47 34.15
N HIS A 126 -10.97 28.27 33.37
CA HIS A 126 -9.50 28.35 33.48
C HIS A 126 -9.08 28.79 34.88
N ARG A 127 -9.69 29.83 35.46
CA ARG A 127 -9.36 30.30 36.82
C ARG A 127 -9.61 29.24 37.89
N ALA A 128 -10.76 28.57 37.83
CA ALA A 128 -11.11 27.51 38.78
C ALA A 128 -10.13 26.33 38.70
N ILE A 129 -9.62 26.01 37.49
CA ILE A 129 -8.61 24.98 37.28
C ILE A 129 -7.25 25.41 37.83
N THR A 130 -6.80 26.64 37.56
CA THR A 130 -5.54 27.18 38.11
C THR A 130 -5.55 27.17 39.65
N GLN A 131 -6.72 27.33 40.27
CA GLN A 131 -6.89 27.26 41.73
C GLN A 131 -7.11 25.83 42.28
N ALA A 132 -7.03 24.80 41.42
CA ALA A 132 -7.31 23.40 41.78
C ALA A 132 -8.70 23.19 42.42
N ASN A 133 -9.68 24.05 42.13
CA ASN A 133 -11.00 23.99 42.76
C ASN A 133 -11.93 23.01 42.03
N CYS A 134 -11.72 21.71 42.25
CA CYS A 134 -12.49 20.63 41.62
C CYS A 134 -14.01 20.79 41.81
N LYS A 135 -14.46 21.33 42.95
CA LYS A 135 -15.89 21.55 43.22
C LYS A 135 -16.49 22.57 42.27
N VAL A 136 -15.87 23.75 42.16
CA VAL A 136 -16.31 24.80 41.24
C VAL A 136 -16.24 24.30 39.80
N VAL A 137 -15.16 23.62 39.41
CA VAL A 137 -15.05 23.02 38.08
C VAL A 137 -16.19 22.03 37.81
N THR A 138 -16.49 21.14 38.76
CA THR A 138 -17.56 20.15 38.60
C THR A 138 -18.93 20.79 38.46
N GLU A 139 -19.25 21.80 39.27
CA GLU A 139 -20.53 22.50 39.20
C GLU A 139 -20.66 23.34 37.94
N LEU A 140 -19.59 24.02 37.49
CA LEU A 140 -19.56 24.70 36.20
C LEU A 140 -19.88 23.71 35.06
N LEU A 141 -19.17 22.57 35.01
CA LEU A 141 -19.39 21.57 33.95
C LEU A 141 -20.80 20.95 33.98
N LYS A 142 -21.40 20.74 35.16
CA LYS A 142 -22.78 20.23 35.29
C LYS A 142 -23.83 21.19 34.74
N CYS A 143 -23.64 22.49 34.95
CA CYS A 143 -24.57 23.52 34.47
C CYS A 143 -24.44 23.79 32.96
N GLY A 144 -23.67 22.98 32.22
CA GLY A 144 -23.39 23.20 30.81
C GLY A 144 -22.56 24.47 30.57
N TYR A 145 -21.74 24.87 31.55
CA TYR A 145 -20.96 26.09 31.47
C TYR A 145 -19.94 26.03 30.32
N ARG A 146 -20.21 26.83 29.28
CA ARG A 146 -19.30 27.22 28.19
C ARG A 146 -18.72 26.08 27.34
N ASN A 147 -18.11 26.50 26.24
CA ASN A 147 -17.32 25.66 25.36
C ASN A 147 -16.01 25.21 26.07
N LEU A 148 -15.82 23.89 26.24
CA LEU A 148 -14.61 23.28 26.82
C LEU A 148 -13.34 23.60 26.01
N GLU A 149 -13.52 23.93 24.73
CA GLU A 149 -12.46 24.27 23.77
C GLU A 149 -12.13 25.76 23.75
N ALA A 150 -12.70 26.55 24.66
CA ALA A 150 -12.30 27.95 24.81
C ALA A 150 -10.81 28.02 25.19
N LYS A 151 -10.06 28.91 24.51
CA LYS A 151 -8.61 29.07 24.67
C LYS A 151 -8.25 30.35 25.43
N ASN A 152 -7.17 30.31 26.20
CA ASN A 152 -6.54 31.50 26.82
C ASN A 152 -5.56 32.22 25.86
N GLN A 153 -4.71 33.13 26.37
CA GLN A 153 -3.75 33.92 25.55
C GLN A 153 -2.69 33.05 24.90
N GLU A 154 -2.29 32.01 25.60
CA GLU A 154 -1.31 31.02 25.19
C GLU A 154 -1.97 29.96 24.30
N GLY A 155 -3.25 30.11 23.93
CA GLY A 155 -3.99 29.15 23.13
C GLY A 155 -4.39 27.88 23.88
N GLN A 156 -4.17 27.83 25.19
CA GLN A 156 -4.42 26.68 26.04
C GLN A 156 -5.90 26.58 26.39
N THR A 157 -6.44 25.37 26.32
CA THR A 157 -7.78 25.03 26.82
C THR A 157 -7.73 24.68 28.30
N ALA A 158 -8.91 24.51 28.92
CA ALA A 158 -9.06 23.99 30.28
C ALA A 158 -8.25 22.70 30.52
N LEU A 159 -8.23 21.80 29.52
CA LEU A 159 -7.52 20.52 29.62
C LEU A 159 -6.00 20.68 29.59
N HIS A 160 -5.46 21.66 28.86
CA HIS A 160 -4.03 21.98 28.90
C HIS A 160 -3.61 22.39 30.31
N LEU A 161 -4.31 23.36 30.93
CA LEU A 161 -3.98 23.83 32.27
C LEU A 161 -4.07 22.72 33.32
N ALA A 162 -5.16 21.92 33.27
CA ALA A 162 -5.33 20.82 34.21
C ALA A 162 -4.22 19.76 34.06
N SER A 163 -3.79 19.49 32.82
CA SER A 163 -2.73 18.51 32.53
C SER A 163 -1.34 19.04 32.87
N GLN A 164 -1.11 20.35 32.71
CA GLN A 164 0.13 21.01 33.08
C GLN A 164 0.33 21.01 34.60
N MET A 165 -0.74 21.18 35.37
CA MET A 165 -0.71 21.25 36.83
C MET A 165 -0.88 19.88 37.52
N GLY A 166 -1.17 18.81 36.77
CA GLY A 166 -1.36 17.47 37.32
C GLY A 166 -2.65 17.30 38.12
N HIS A 167 -3.70 18.05 37.78
CA HIS A 167 -4.99 17.95 38.44
C HIS A 167 -5.80 16.75 37.90
N ASP A 168 -5.36 15.54 38.21
CA ASP A 168 -5.89 14.27 37.67
C ASP A 168 -7.43 14.18 37.67
N GLN A 169 -8.08 14.52 38.80
CA GLN A 169 -9.55 14.50 38.92
C GLN A 169 -10.23 15.49 37.96
N ILE A 170 -9.62 16.65 37.74
CA ILE A 170 -10.12 17.66 36.81
C ILE A 170 -9.93 17.18 35.37
N VAL A 171 -8.77 16.58 35.06
CA VAL A 171 -8.47 16.01 33.75
C VAL A 171 -9.50 14.93 33.40
N GLU A 172 -9.72 13.96 34.28
CA GLU A 172 -10.76 12.92 34.10
C GLU A 172 -12.14 13.54 33.89
N LYS A 173 -12.49 14.55 34.69
CA LYS A 173 -13.80 15.20 34.58
C LYS A 173 -13.98 15.91 33.24
N LEU A 174 -12.98 16.66 32.79
CA LEU A 174 -13.00 17.35 31.49
C LEU A 174 -13.13 16.35 30.34
N ILE A 175 -12.37 15.25 30.36
CA ILE A 175 -12.46 14.17 29.37
C ILE A 175 -13.87 13.55 29.37
N SER A 176 -14.42 13.26 30.55
CA SER A 176 -15.78 12.70 30.69
C SER A 176 -16.88 13.63 30.16
N CYS A 177 -16.61 14.93 30.13
CA CYS A 177 -17.50 15.96 29.57
C CYS A 177 -17.26 16.21 28.07
N GLY A 178 -16.36 15.48 27.42
CA GLY A 178 -16.11 15.56 25.98
C GLY A 178 -15.05 16.58 25.56
N ALA A 179 -14.15 17.00 26.46
CA ALA A 179 -13.02 17.85 26.08
C ALA A 179 -12.11 17.15 25.06
N ASN A 180 -11.66 17.88 24.04
CA ASN A 180 -10.75 17.37 23.03
C ASN A 180 -9.34 17.18 23.61
N VAL A 181 -8.91 15.93 23.78
CA VAL A 181 -7.58 15.59 24.32
C VAL A 181 -6.41 15.94 23.40
N ASN A 182 -6.67 16.14 22.11
CA ASN A 182 -5.69 16.38 21.06
C ASN A 182 -5.63 17.86 20.63
N CYS A 183 -6.19 18.76 21.44
CA CYS A 183 -6.09 20.20 21.20
C CYS A 183 -4.62 20.66 21.24
N ARG A 184 -4.33 21.73 20.48
CA ARG A 184 -3.02 22.39 20.45
C ARG A 184 -3.12 23.84 20.92
N ASP A 185 -2.15 24.27 21.69
CA ASP A 185 -1.97 25.67 22.10
C ASP A 185 -1.30 26.52 21.00
N THR A 186 -0.94 27.78 21.25
CA THR A 186 -0.32 28.66 20.22
C THR A 186 1.05 28.16 19.77
N GLU A 187 1.79 27.52 20.67
CA GLU A 187 3.13 26.98 20.39
C GLU A 187 3.06 25.54 19.85
N GLY A 188 1.85 24.98 19.73
CA GLY A 188 1.62 23.65 19.20
C GLY A 188 1.72 22.52 20.22
N TYR A 189 1.85 22.82 21.52
CA TYR A 189 1.81 21.82 22.58
C TYR A 189 0.41 21.27 22.79
N THR A 190 0.34 20.02 23.22
CA THR A 190 -0.91 19.34 23.56
C THR A 190 -0.94 19.10 25.07
N PRO A 191 -2.10 18.76 25.66
CA PRO A 191 -2.17 18.39 27.08
C PRO A 191 -1.18 17.27 27.46
N LEU A 192 -0.96 16.30 26.56
CA LEU A 192 -0.01 15.20 26.76
C LEU A 192 1.46 15.68 26.81
N HIS A 193 1.83 16.70 26.01
CA HIS A 193 3.17 17.28 26.07
C HIS A 193 3.43 17.91 27.44
N PHE A 194 2.51 18.73 27.95
CA PHE A 194 2.65 19.36 29.27
C PHE A 194 2.75 18.33 30.40
N ALA A 195 1.92 17.27 30.37
CA ALA A 195 1.98 16.20 31.36
C ALA A 195 3.34 15.46 31.32
N CYS A 196 3.89 15.23 30.12
CA CYS A 196 5.22 14.64 29.97
C CYS A 196 6.32 15.58 30.46
N GLN A 197 6.27 16.88 30.11
CA GLN A 197 7.27 17.87 30.53
C GLN A 197 7.40 17.98 32.06
N ASN A 198 6.27 17.96 32.76
CA ASN A 198 6.19 18.15 34.21
C ASN A 198 6.29 16.86 35.03
N ASN A 199 6.67 15.74 34.42
CA ASN A 199 6.80 14.42 35.07
C ASN A 199 5.51 13.91 35.74
N LEU A 200 4.35 14.13 35.12
CA LEU A 200 3.05 13.80 35.70
C LEU A 200 2.55 12.43 35.23
N LEU A 201 3.13 11.35 35.76
CA LEU A 201 2.88 9.97 35.31
C LEU A 201 1.40 9.58 35.30
N ASN A 202 0.64 9.92 36.34
CA ASN A 202 -0.79 9.60 36.42
C ASN A 202 -1.61 10.37 35.38
N THR A 203 -1.34 11.66 35.23
CA THR A 203 -1.97 12.49 34.20
C THR A 203 -1.69 11.95 32.80
N VAL A 204 -0.45 11.53 32.51
CA VAL A 204 -0.09 10.88 31.24
C VAL A 204 -0.90 9.60 31.04
N LYS A 205 -1.03 8.74 32.07
CA LYS A 205 -1.87 7.53 32.01
C LYS A 205 -3.32 7.86 31.70
N ILE A 206 -3.92 8.84 32.38
CA ILE A 206 -5.31 9.25 32.17
C ILE A 206 -5.52 9.75 30.74
N LEU A 207 -4.66 10.64 30.26
CA LEU A 207 -4.75 11.20 28.90
C LEU A 207 -4.67 10.10 27.83
N LEU A 208 -3.79 9.11 27.99
CA LEU A 208 -3.63 8.03 27.02
C LEU A 208 -4.76 6.99 27.10
N THR A 209 -5.13 6.55 28.31
CA THR A 209 -6.03 5.40 28.50
C THR A 209 -7.51 5.79 28.55
N VAL A 210 -7.84 6.91 29.20
CA VAL A 210 -9.21 7.41 29.32
C VAL A 210 -9.52 8.39 28.19
N GLY A 211 -8.57 9.28 27.89
CA GLY A 211 -8.73 10.31 26.86
C GLY A 211 -8.52 9.83 25.43
N GLY A 212 -7.73 8.77 25.21
CA GLY A 212 -7.31 8.37 23.86
C GLY A 212 -6.40 9.39 23.18
N ALA A 213 -5.56 10.09 23.94
CA ALA A 213 -4.62 11.07 23.41
C ALA A 213 -3.70 10.45 22.37
N ASN A 214 -3.49 11.15 21.26
CA ASN A 214 -2.61 10.72 20.20
C ASN A 214 -1.14 10.91 20.62
N ILE A 215 -0.49 9.80 20.96
CA ILE A 215 0.89 9.73 21.43
C ILE A 215 1.94 10.20 20.41
N GLN A 216 1.57 10.27 19.12
CA GLN A 216 2.41 10.73 18.01
C GLN A 216 2.05 12.13 17.51
N LEU A 217 1.18 12.85 18.22
CA LEU A 217 0.84 14.21 17.82
C LEU A 217 2.05 15.12 18.00
N ARG A 218 2.45 15.78 16.91
CA ARG A 218 3.67 16.61 16.88
C ARG A 218 3.41 18.05 17.31
N ASN A 219 4.35 18.62 18.04
CA ASN A 219 4.47 20.05 18.25
C ASN A 219 4.73 20.75 16.90
N SER A 220 4.06 21.89 16.67
CA SER A 220 4.05 22.59 15.39
C SER A 220 5.37 23.26 15.04
N SER A 221 6.17 23.69 16.02
CA SER A 221 7.42 24.42 15.81
C SER A 221 8.64 23.50 15.81
N THR A 222 8.67 22.49 16.68
CA THR A 222 9.86 21.62 16.86
C THR A 222 9.71 20.23 16.22
N GLY A 223 8.48 19.80 15.93
CA GLY A 223 8.19 18.44 15.48
C GLY A 223 8.30 17.40 16.60
N TRP A 224 8.47 17.83 17.84
CA TRP A 224 8.57 16.95 19.02
C TRP A 224 7.25 16.21 19.26
N VAL A 225 7.37 15.03 19.88
CA VAL A 225 6.22 14.23 20.35
C VAL A 225 6.41 14.03 21.85
N ALA A 226 5.40 13.51 22.54
CA ALA A 226 5.45 13.25 23.99
C ALA A 226 6.72 12.49 24.45
N LEU A 227 7.22 11.56 23.64
CA LEU A 227 8.45 10.82 23.94
C LEU A 227 9.72 11.69 23.90
N HIS A 228 9.79 12.71 23.04
CA HIS A 228 10.90 13.67 23.04
C HIS A 228 10.90 14.51 24.32
N GLU A 229 9.72 14.95 24.78
CA GLU A 229 9.59 15.74 26.01
C GLU A 229 10.06 14.98 27.23
N ALA A 230 9.56 13.75 27.43
CA ALA A 230 9.94 12.91 28.55
C ALA A 230 11.44 12.59 28.50
N SER A 231 11.97 12.28 27.31
CA SER A 231 13.37 11.89 27.15
C SER A 231 14.35 13.03 27.34
N SER A 232 14.06 14.21 26.80
CA SER A 232 14.90 15.41 26.96
C SER A 232 15.02 15.88 28.40
N ARG A 233 14.13 15.42 29.30
CA ARG A 233 14.07 15.79 30.72
C ARG A 233 14.42 14.64 31.67
N GLY A 234 14.71 13.45 31.13
CA GLY A 234 15.12 12.29 31.93
C GLY A 234 13.99 11.58 32.66
N HIS A 235 12.73 11.73 32.24
CA HIS A 235 11.58 11.15 32.93
C HIS A 235 11.38 9.66 32.56
N ALA A 236 12.24 8.79 33.09
CA ALA A 236 12.34 7.37 32.75
C ALA A 236 11.02 6.58 32.90
N ASP A 237 10.23 6.85 33.95
CA ASP A 237 8.94 6.19 34.18
C ASP A 237 7.92 6.53 33.08
N ILE A 238 7.92 7.79 32.62
CA ILE A 238 7.05 8.24 31.53
C ILE A 238 7.53 7.65 30.20
N VAL A 239 8.84 7.62 29.95
CA VAL A 239 9.41 6.96 28.77
C VAL A 239 8.97 5.49 28.71
N THR A 240 9.10 4.76 29.82
CA THR A 240 8.67 3.36 29.93
C THR A 240 7.18 3.22 29.64
N LEU A 241 6.34 4.09 30.22
CA LEU A 241 4.90 4.09 29.99
C LEU A 241 4.56 4.32 28.51
N LEU A 242 5.16 5.35 27.89
CA LEU A 242 4.91 5.68 26.48
C LEU A 242 5.28 4.51 25.55
N LEU A 243 6.45 3.89 25.78
CA LEU A 243 6.89 2.71 25.02
C LEU A 243 5.95 1.51 25.23
N SER A 244 5.45 1.30 26.45
CA SER A 244 4.46 0.24 26.75
C SER A 244 3.12 0.46 26.04
N MET A 245 2.81 1.71 25.67
CA MET A 245 1.62 2.12 24.90
C MET A 245 1.90 2.19 23.39
N ASN A 246 2.87 1.39 22.91
CA ASN A 246 3.28 1.28 21.52
C ASN A 246 3.81 2.58 20.88
N ALA A 247 4.28 3.57 21.67
CA ALA A 247 5.04 4.66 21.08
C ALA A 247 6.25 4.10 20.32
N PRO A 248 6.52 4.53 19.07
CA PRO A 248 7.78 4.23 18.43
C PRO A 248 8.93 4.78 19.29
N SER A 249 10.02 4.02 19.41
CA SER A 249 11.20 4.44 20.18
C SER A 249 12.08 5.45 19.44
N ARG A 250 11.91 5.57 18.11
CA ARG A 250 12.71 6.43 17.23
C ARG A 250 11.86 7.41 16.39
N PRO A 251 10.94 8.20 16.98
CA PRO A 251 10.34 9.34 16.29
C PRO A 251 11.43 10.37 16.00
N ARG A 252 11.22 11.18 14.97
CA ARG A 252 12.20 12.18 14.51
C ARG A 252 11.66 13.57 14.71
N THR A 253 12.49 14.51 15.16
CA THR A 253 12.14 15.94 15.11
C THR A 253 12.25 16.48 13.67
N PHE A 254 11.96 17.77 13.45
CA PHE A 254 12.23 18.39 12.13
C PHE A 254 13.72 18.44 11.78
N ASP A 255 14.60 18.38 12.78
CA ASP A 255 16.06 18.29 12.63
C ASP A 255 16.57 16.84 12.63
N ASP A 256 15.69 15.85 12.43
CA ASP A 256 15.99 14.42 12.46
C ASP A 256 16.58 13.88 13.78
N LEU A 257 16.46 14.63 14.89
CA LEU A 257 16.93 14.18 16.21
C LEU A 257 15.98 13.12 16.79
N LEU A 258 16.53 12.12 17.47
CA LEU A 258 15.77 11.09 18.18
C LEU A 258 15.60 11.42 19.68
N PRO A 259 14.63 10.81 20.39
CA PRO A 259 14.51 11.01 21.84
C PRO A 259 15.78 10.63 22.62
N ALA A 260 16.52 9.61 22.16
CA ALA A 260 17.78 9.20 22.76
C ALA A 260 18.89 10.26 22.57
N ASP A 261 18.88 10.99 21.45
CA ASP A 261 19.86 12.06 21.20
C ASP A 261 19.60 13.26 22.11
N LEU A 262 18.33 13.60 22.33
CA LEU A 262 17.95 14.65 23.28
C LEU A 262 18.29 14.27 24.72
N ALA A 263 18.00 13.02 25.12
CA ALA A 263 18.39 12.48 26.43
C ALA A 263 19.90 12.58 26.64
N ARG A 264 20.70 12.14 25.65
CA ARG A 264 22.17 12.25 25.67
C ARG A 264 22.64 13.69 25.81
N THR A 265 22.12 14.59 24.98
CA THR A 265 22.53 16.00 24.94
C THR A 265 22.29 16.70 26.29
N ASN A 266 21.23 16.31 26.99
CA ASN A 266 20.88 16.85 28.31
C ASN A 266 21.43 16.03 29.49
N GLY A 267 22.24 15.00 29.24
CA GLY A 267 22.93 14.22 30.28
C GLY A 267 22.09 13.13 30.96
N HIS A 268 20.97 12.72 30.36
CA HIS A 268 20.08 11.69 30.87
C HIS A 268 20.45 10.29 30.36
N THR A 269 21.58 9.77 30.85
CA THR A 269 22.18 8.50 30.39
C THR A 269 21.27 7.27 30.59
N GLU A 270 20.50 7.22 31.68
CA GLU A 270 19.55 6.13 31.93
C GLU A 270 18.50 6.02 30.82
N VAL A 271 17.90 7.16 30.43
CA VAL A 271 16.89 7.20 29.38
C VAL A 271 17.50 6.93 28.01
N GLU A 272 18.69 7.47 27.74
CA GLU A 272 19.42 7.17 26.52
C GLU A 272 19.64 5.65 26.37
N GLN A 273 20.15 5.00 27.42
CA GLN A 273 20.38 3.55 27.42
C GLN A 273 19.08 2.79 27.23
N MET A 274 18.03 3.15 27.97
CA MET A 274 16.70 2.54 27.85
C MET A 274 16.18 2.57 26.40
N LEU A 275 16.32 3.69 25.71
CA LEU A 275 15.85 3.85 24.32
C LEU A 275 16.72 3.12 23.31
N ASN A 276 18.04 3.12 23.50
CA ASN A 276 18.98 2.44 22.60
C ASN A 276 18.83 0.91 22.69
N GLU A 277 18.62 0.38 23.89
CA GLU A 277 18.45 -1.04 24.18
C GLU A 277 17.00 -1.53 23.95
N PHE A 278 16.06 -0.61 23.73
CA PHE A 278 14.66 -0.98 23.50
C PHE A 278 14.49 -1.81 22.22
N VAL A 279 13.99 -3.03 22.40
CA VAL A 279 13.61 -3.94 21.31
C VAL A 279 12.11 -3.86 21.08
N SER A 280 11.72 -3.39 19.91
CA SER A 280 10.31 -3.33 19.51
C SER A 280 9.68 -4.73 19.55
N PRO A 281 8.44 -4.87 20.06
CA PRO A 281 7.72 -6.14 20.04
C PRO A 281 7.57 -6.70 18.63
N MET A 282 7.53 -8.03 18.50
CA MET A 282 7.36 -8.69 17.21
C MET A 282 6.04 -8.23 16.54
N PRO A 283 6.06 -7.78 15.28
CA PRO A 283 4.88 -7.28 14.61
C PRO A 283 3.87 -8.41 14.39
N SER A 284 2.58 -8.10 14.56
CA SER A 284 1.51 -9.09 14.40
C SER A 284 1.20 -9.39 12.93
N SER A 285 1.41 -8.41 12.06
CA SER A 285 1.19 -8.55 10.62
C SER A 285 2.33 -9.31 9.94
N ARG A 286 1.99 -10.09 8.91
CA ARG A 286 2.96 -10.81 8.09
C ARG A 286 2.93 -10.29 6.67
N LYS A 287 4.10 -10.25 6.01
CA LYS A 287 4.23 -9.78 4.62
C LYS A 287 3.26 -10.44 3.65
N ASP A 288 2.98 -11.73 3.79
CA ASP A 288 2.04 -12.46 2.92
C ASP A 288 0.59 -11.96 2.98
N GLN A 289 0.23 -11.15 3.99
CA GLN A 289 -1.11 -10.58 4.13
C GLN A 289 -1.33 -9.30 3.32
N TRP A 290 -0.26 -8.59 2.93
CA TRP A 290 -0.37 -7.24 2.35
C TRP A 290 0.71 -6.88 1.33
N TYR A 291 1.76 -7.69 1.16
CA TYR A 291 2.85 -7.41 0.22
C TYR A 291 2.60 -8.09 -1.13
N HIS A 292 2.50 -7.29 -2.19
CA HIS A 292 2.18 -7.75 -3.55
C HIS A 292 3.40 -7.88 -4.45
N GLY A 293 4.61 -7.78 -3.90
CA GLY A 293 5.83 -7.79 -4.72
C GLY A 293 5.87 -6.58 -5.66
N LYS A 294 6.17 -6.81 -6.94
CA LYS A 294 6.16 -5.75 -7.97
C LYS A 294 4.75 -5.60 -8.50
N LEU A 295 4.17 -4.42 -8.26
CA LEU A 295 2.82 -4.06 -8.68
C LEU A 295 2.83 -2.60 -9.11
N ASP A 296 2.27 -2.31 -10.28
CA ASP A 296 2.22 -0.94 -10.76
C ASP A 296 1.17 -0.11 -10.00
N ARG A 297 1.19 1.22 -10.19
CA ARG A 297 0.28 2.14 -9.50
C ARG A 297 -1.18 1.92 -9.90
N HIS A 298 -1.45 1.69 -11.18
CA HIS A 298 -2.78 1.49 -11.73
C HIS A 298 -3.36 0.13 -11.30
N GLU A 299 -2.56 -0.93 -11.33
CA GLU A 299 -2.93 -2.27 -10.82
C GLU A 299 -3.23 -2.24 -9.33
N ALA A 300 -2.37 -1.60 -8.53
CA ALA A 300 -2.61 -1.41 -7.10
C ALA A 300 -3.93 -0.66 -6.83
N THR A 301 -4.18 0.39 -7.61
CA THR A 301 -5.44 1.16 -7.52
C THR A 301 -6.64 0.29 -7.89
N ALA A 302 -6.54 -0.51 -8.95
CA ALA A 302 -7.61 -1.40 -9.38
C ALA A 302 -7.93 -2.46 -8.32
N ILE A 303 -6.90 -3.11 -7.76
CA ILE A 303 -7.04 -4.10 -6.68
C ILE A 303 -7.71 -3.48 -5.46
N LEU A 304 -7.26 -2.32 -5.02
CA LEU A 304 -7.84 -1.64 -3.85
C LEU A 304 -9.30 -1.23 -4.10
N LYS A 305 -9.62 -0.75 -5.30
CA LYS A 305 -11.01 -0.44 -5.69
C LYS A 305 -11.94 -1.66 -5.69
N THR A 306 -11.42 -2.88 -5.89
CA THR A 306 -12.27 -4.09 -5.78
C THR A 306 -12.74 -4.37 -4.36
N LYS A 307 -12.03 -3.85 -3.35
CA LYS A 307 -12.42 -4.02 -1.94
C LYS A 307 -13.42 -2.96 -1.49
N ASP A 308 -13.25 -1.72 -1.96
CA ASP A 308 -14.13 -0.59 -1.66
C ASP A 308 -14.35 -0.36 -0.15
N VAL A 309 -13.27 -0.47 0.63
CA VAL A 309 -13.27 -0.24 2.08
C VAL A 309 -12.20 0.80 2.43
N ASP A 310 -12.58 1.80 3.22
CA ASP A 310 -11.65 2.80 3.74
C ASP A 310 -10.63 2.16 4.69
N GLY A 311 -9.37 2.60 4.58
CA GLY A 311 -8.27 2.01 5.33
C GLY A 311 -7.78 0.67 4.77
N CYS A 312 -8.35 0.17 3.65
CA CYS A 312 -7.76 -0.98 2.96
C CYS A 312 -6.44 -0.59 2.28
N PHE A 313 -5.46 -1.49 2.32
CA PHE A 313 -4.11 -1.17 1.88
C PHE A 313 -3.33 -2.36 1.36
N LEU A 314 -2.27 -2.07 0.60
CA LEU A 314 -1.25 -3.02 0.20
C LEU A 314 0.12 -2.33 0.11
N VAL A 315 1.19 -3.12 0.19
CA VAL A 315 2.55 -2.66 -0.09
C VAL A 315 3.04 -3.30 -1.36
N ARG A 316 3.67 -2.49 -2.21
CA ARG A 316 4.27 -2.90 -3.47
C ARG A 316 5.67 -2.35 -3.62
N MET A 317 6.44 -2.89 -4.54
CA MET A 317 7.79 -2.44 -4.88
C MET A 317 7.77 -1.71 -6.22
N ASN A 318 8.23 -0.45 -6.21
CA ASN A 318 8.55 0.34 -7.40
C ASN A 318 10.07 0.33 -7.63
N ARG A 319 10.51 0.08 -8.86
CA ARG A 319 11.95 -0.02 -9.20
C ARG A 319 12.72 1.29 -9.03
N GLN A 320 12.06 2.43 -9.22
CA GLN A 320 12.72 3.75 -9.13
C GLN A 320 12.67 4.36 -7.72
N SER A 321 11.66 4.01 -6.92
CA SER A 321 11.35 4.69 -5.64
C SER A 321 11.38 3.77 -4.42
N GLY A 322 11.64 2.47 -4.59
CA GLY A 322 11.62 1.50 -3.49
C GLY A 322 10.22 1.02 -3.14
N TYR A 323 9.95 0.77 -1.86
CA TYR A 323 8.64 0.31 -1.41
C TYR A 323 7.60 1.43 -1.47
N VAL A 324 6.36 1.09 -1.76
CA VAL A 324 5.23 2.02 -1.79
C VAL A 324 4.05 1.42 -1.05
N LEU A 325 3.56 2.13 -0.05
CA LEU A 325 2.29 1.85 0.62
C LEU A 325 1.16 2.46 -0.22
N SER A 326 0.21 1.66 -0.68
CA SER A 326 -0.99 2.13 -1.38
C SER A 326 -2.22 1.84 -0.53
N MET A 327 -3.11 2.82 -0.36
CA MET A 327 -4.27 2.69 0.51
C MET A 327 -5.49 3.47 -0.02
N MET A 328 -6.68 3.01 0.34
CA MET A 328 -7.94 3.71 0.04
C MET A 328 -8.41 4.50 1.25
N CYS A 329 -8.85 5.72 1.01
CA CYS A 329 -9.56 6.54 1.99
C CYS A 329 -10.54 7.44 1.26
N THR A 330 -11.79 7.50 1.73
CA THR A 330 -12.86 8.33 1.15
C THR A 330 -13.00 8.15 -0.37
N ASN A 331 -12.96 6.90 -0.84
CA ASN A 331 -13.02 6.52 -2.25
C ASN A 331 -11.86 7.07 -3.14
N GLN A 332 -10.76 7.50 -2.52
CA GLN A 332 -9.55 7.94 -3.19
C GLN A 332 -8.37 7.03 -2.83
N CYS A 333 -7.56 6.67 -3.84
CA CYS A 333 -6.35 5.89 -3.65
C CYS A 333 -5.14 6.82 -3.42
N TYR A 334 -4.47 6.63 -2.28
CA TYR A 334 -3.25 7.32 -1.90
C TYR A 334 -2.05 6.39 -2.03
N HIS A 335 -0.88 6.95 -2.35
CA HIS A 335 0.35 6.20 -2.50
C HIS A 335 1.49 6.93 -1.80
N PHE A 336 2.09 6.27 -0.82
CA PHE A 336 3.15 6.81 0.03
C PHE A 336 4.44 6.06 -0.23
N GLN A 337 5.50 6.80 -0.54
CA GLN A 337 6.82 6.20 -0.71
C GLN A 337 7.37 5.81 0.65
N ILE A 338 7.75 4.55 0.79
CA ILE A 338 8.48 4.05 1.95
C ILE A 338 9.97 4.16 1.63
N GLN A 339 10.66 4.99 2.38
CA GLN A 339 12.10 5.17 2.30
C GLN A 339 12.81 4.11 3.14
N ASP A 340 13.99 3.70 2.69
CA ASP A 340 14.90 2.78 3.39
C ASP A 340 16.25 3.51 3.57
N ARG A 341 16.60 3.81 4.82
CA ARG A 341 17.86 4.49 5.18
C ARG A 341 18.45 3.87 6.42
N ASP A 342 19.75 3.54 6.37
CA ASP A 342 20.51 3.02 7.51
C ASP A 342 19.84 1.84 8.24
N LYS A 343 19.18 0.96 7.47
CA LYS A 343 18.41 -0.23 7.93
C LYS A 343 17.03 0.09 8.55
N TYR A 344 16.57 1.33 8.47
CA TYR A 344 15.26 1.76 8.94
C TYR A 344 14.33 2.09 7.77
N TYR A 345 13.05 1.77 7.96
CA TYR A 345 11.96 2.09 7.06
C TYR A 345 11.11 3.22 7.64
N PHE A 346 10.70 4.16 6.80
CA PHE A 346 9.84 5.29 7.21
C PHE A 346 9.09 5.89 6.01
N ILE A 347 8.03 6.65 6.29
CA ILE A 347 7.30 7.45 5.30
C ILE A 347 7.46 8.92 5.71
N ASP A 348 7.83 9.78 4.76
CA ASP A 348 8.02 11.22 4.95
C ASP A 348 8.82 11.56 6.22
N ASN A 349 8.20 12.25 7.19
CA ASN A 349 8.80 12.65 8.47
C ASN A 349 8.42 11.70 9.63
N GLY A 350 7.87 10.52 9.33
CA GLY A 350 7.49 9.49 10.29
C GLY A 350 8.68 8.87 11.05
N PRO A 351 8.44 8.05 12.08
CA PRO A 351 9.50 7.44 12.88
C PRO A 351 10.34 6.44 12.08
N TYR A 352 11.56 6.20 12.52
CA TYR A 352 12.39 5.11 12.02
C TYR A 352 11.93 3.76 12.57
N LEU A 353 11.67 2.80 11.69
CA LEU A 353 11.11 1.49 12.02
C LEU A 353 11.99 0.36 11.48
N ASN A 354 12.18 -0.71 12.25
CA ASN A 354 13.21 -1.73 12.00
C ASN A 354 12.90 -2.67 10.80
N SER A 355 11.68 -2.66 10.28
CA SER A 355 11.24 -3.53 9.17
C SER A 355 9.93 -3.00 8.58
N LEU A 356 9.56 -3.46 7.38
CA LEU A 356 8.25 -3.14 6.80
C LEU A 356 7.07 -3.62 7.66
N GLU A 357 7.20 -4.76 8.33
CA GLU A 357 6.17 -5.31 9.22
C GLU A 357 5.92 -4.40 10.44
N HIS A 358 6.99 -3.86 11.03
CA HIS A 358 6.90 -2.83 12.07
C HIS A 358 6.32 -1.52 11.52
N LEU A 359 6.63 -1.16 10.27
CA LEU A 359 6.04 0.00 9.61
C LEU A 359 4.53 -0.13 9.46
N ILE A 360 4.06 -1.27 8.95
CA ILE A 360 2.63 -1.55 8.85
C ILE A 360 1.97 -1.58 10.23
N GLN A 361 2.59 -2.24 11.21
CA GLN A 361 2.07 -2.25 12.58
C GLN A 361 1.93 -0.83 13.16
N HIS A 362 2.90 0.06 12.95
CA HIS A 362 2.81 1.46 13.36
C HIS A 362 1.61 2.16 12.73
N TYR A 363 1.47 2.06 11.42
CA TYR A 363 0.39 2.76 10.69
C TYR A 363 -1.00 2.14 10.88
N THR A 364 -1.11 0.92 11.42
CA THR A 364 -2.39 0.39 11.94
C THR A 364 -2.81 1.02 13.27
N LEU A 365 -1.84 1.45 14.08
CA LEU A 365 -2.09 2.04 15.40
C LEU A 365 -2.23 3.57 15.30
N PHE A 366 -1.39 4.22 14.49
CA PHE A 366 -1.28 5.67 14.39
C PHE A 366 -1.28 6.10 12.91
N PRO A 367 -2.13 7.05 12.49
CA PRO A 367 -2.14 7.49 11.10
C PRO A 367 -0.88 8.28 10.73
N ASP A 368 -0.34 9.09 11.66
CA ASP A 368 0.96 9.77 11.56
C ASP A 368 1.31 10.34 10.17
N GLY A 369 0.36 11.11 9.61
CA GLY A 369 0.46 11.74 8.28
C GLY A 369 -0.37 11.08 7.19
N LEU A 370 -0.79 9.82 7.39
CA LEU A 370 -1.76 9.16 6.51
C LEU A 370 -3.18 9.74 6.69
N PRO A 371 -4.05 9.68 5.65
CA PRO A 371 -5.41 10.21 5.72
C PRO A 371 -6.29 9.46 6.75
N ASN A 372 -6.05 8.16 6.96
CA ASN A 372 -6.61 7.36 8.04
C ASN A 372 -5.63 6.23 8.44
N LYS A 373 -5.96 5.46 9.47
CA LYS A 373 -5.16 4.30 9.88
C LYS A 373 -5.29 3.18 8.86
N LEU A 374 -4.29 2.31 8.82
CA LEU A 374 -4.36 1.06 8.07
C LEU A 374 -5.27 0.09 8.82
N GLU A 375 -6.32 -0.40 8.15
CA GLU A 375 -7.32 -1.27 8.76
C GLU A 375 -7.34 -2.66 8.11
N VAL A 376 -7.48 -2.71 6.78
CA VAL A 376 -7.72 -3.97 6.07
C VAL A 376 -6.57 -4.27 5.12
N PRO A 377 -5.68 -5.23 5.44
CA PRO A 377 -4.64 -5.64 4.51
C PRO A 377 -5.29 -6.37 3.32
N VAL A 378 -4.98 -5.93 2.11
CA VAL A 378 -5.38 -6.63 0.91
C VAL A 378 -4.33 -7.69 0.63
N SER A 379 -4.67 -8.94 0.85
CA SER A 379 -3.75 -10.03 0.54
C SER A 379 -3.56 -10.16 -0.97
N PRO A 380 -2.33 -10.42 -1.45
CA PRO A 380 -2.14 -10.91 -2.81
C PRO A 380 -3.06 -12.12 -2.99
N ALA A 381 -3.70 -12.22 -4.16
CA ALA A 381 -4.74 -13.23 -4.40
C ALA A 381 -4.27 -14.61 -3.93
N VAL A 382 -4.94 -15.12 -2.89
CA VAL A 382 -4.71 -16.47 -2.38
C VAL A 382 -5.30 -17.41 -3.42
N ILE A 383 -4.45 -18.27 -3.99
CA ILE A 383 -4.85 -19.39 -4.83
C ILE A 383 -5.95 -20.13 -4.06
N PRO A 384 -7.17 -20.36 -4.62
CA PRO A 384 -8.17 -21.16 -3.94
C PRO A 384 -7.55 -22.50 -3.55
N PRO A 385 -7.78 -22.99 -2.32
CA PRO A 385 -7.23 -24.28 -1.94
C PRO A 385 -7.74 -25.31 -2.95
N LEU A 386 -6.82 -26.11 -3.48
CA LEU A 386 -7.14 -27.27 -4.29
C LEU A 386 -8.29 -28.04 -3.63
N PRO A 387 -9.28 -28.53 -4.41
CA PRO A 387 -10.37 -29.36 -3.90
C PRO A 387 -9.82 -30.42 -2.94
N LYS A 388 -10.45 -30.54 -1.75
CA LYS A 388 -10.03 -31.48 -0.71
C LYS A 388 -9.90 -32.89 -1.32
N GLY A 389 -8.67 -33.39 -1.40
CA GLY A 389 -8.37 -34.70 -1.99
C GLY A 389 -6.89 -34.99 -2.28
N PHE A 390 -6.00 -33.99 -2.29
CA PHE A 390 -4.57 -34.22 -2.56
C PHE A 390 -3.72 -33.88 -1.34
N PRO A 391 -3.08 -34.87 -0.69
CA PRO A 391 -2.16 -34.61 0.41
C PRO A 391 -0.83 -34.17 -0.17
N PHE A 392 -0.35 -32.96 0.14
CA PHE A 392 1.03 -32.73 0.58
C PHE A 392 1.19 -31.28 1.04
N THR A 393 1.44 -31.13 2.34
CA THR A 393 1.87 -29.87 2.96
C THR A 393 3.29 -29.52 2.49
N LEU A 394 3.47 -28.34 1.90
CA LEU A 394 4.76 -27.76 1.57
C LEU A 394 5.54 -27.45 2.87
N LYS A 395 6.47 -28.33 3.25
CA LYS A 395 7.64 -27.92 4.03
C LYS A 395 8.65 -27.28 3.06
N LYS A 396 9.21 -26.14 3.45
CA LYS A 396 10.31 -25.46 2.73
C LYS A 396 11.34 -26.49 2.24
N PRO A 397 11.83 -26.42 0.99
CA PRO A 397 12.86 -27.32 0.53
C PRO A 397 14.13 -27.09 1.36
N LYS A 398 14.52 -28.11 2.13
CA LYS A 398 15.92 -28.28 2.53
C LYS A 398 16.77 -28.44 1.27
N PRO A 399 18.07 -28.08 1.30
CA PRO A 399 18.94 -28.19 0.13
C PRO A 399 18.88 -29.64 -0.37
N LYS A 400 18.34 -29.84 -1.58
CA LYS A 400 18.17 -31.17 -2.16
C LYS A 400 19.55 -31.73 -2.48
N HIS A 401 19.83 -32.94 -1.97
CA HIS A 401 20.82 -33.84 -2.56
C HIS A 401 20.56 -33.89 -4.07
N GLN A 402 21.54 -33.53 -4.89
CA GLN A 402 21.47 -33.73 -6.34
C GLN A 402 21.48 -35.24 -6.57
N THR A 403 20.34 -35.82 -6.96
CA THR A 403 20.24 -37.23 -7.34
C THR A 403 21.23 -37.48 -8.49
N GLU A 404 22.21 -38.36 -8.27
CA GLU A 404 23.18 -38.77 -9.29
C GLU A 404 22.48 -39.48 -10.46
N PHE A 405 22.93 -39.20 -11.69
CA PHE A 405 22.37 -39.74 -12.94
C PHE A 405 22.50 -41.26 -13.02
N GLN A 406 21.48 -41.97 -13.53
CA GLN A 406 21.50 -43.43 -13.72
C GLN A 406 21.14 -43.82 -15.15
N ASP A 407 22.13 -44.28 -15.91
CA ASP A 407 22.01 -44.63 -17.34
C ASP A 407 20.95 -45.71 -17.62
N ASN A 408 20.70 -46.64 -16.67
CA ASN A 408 19.67 -47.66 -16.79
C ASN A 408 19.02 -47.95 -15.43
N ILE A 409 17.73 -47.67 -15.32
CA ILE A 409 16.92 -47.89 -14.12
C ILE A 409 16.32 -49.29 -14.17
N MET A 410 16.60 -50.10 -13.14
CA MET A 410 15.97 -51.42 -12.99
C MET A 410 14.47 -51.27 -12.74
N ARG A 411 13.66 -52.13 -13.38
CA ARG A 411 12.19 -52.07 -13.27
C ARG A 411 11.69 -52.20 -11.83
N ASP A 412 12.39 -52.96 -11.00
CA ASP A 412 12.07 -53.18 -9.59
C ASP A 412 12.20 -51.92 -8.73
N ASN A 413 12.97 -50.93 -9.19
CA ASN A 413 13.14 -49.65 -8.51
C ASN A 413 12.02 -48.65 -8.85
N LEU A 414 11.03 -49.05 -9.66
CA LEU A 414 9.93 -48.20 -10.12
C LEU A 414 8.58 -48.74 -9.66
N ILE A 415 7.81 -47.89 -9.01
CA ILE A 415 6.41 -48.14 -8.65
C ILE A 415 5.55 -47.18 -9.47
N LEU A 416 4.64 -47.71 -10.28
CA LEU A 416 3.66 -46.92 -11.03
C LEU A 416 2.40 -46.79 -10.17
N ASP A 417 1.99 -45.55 -9.89
CA ASP A 417 0.78 -45.22 -9.13
C ASP A 417 -0.38 -44.95 -10.13
N GLU A 418 -0.90 -43.73 -10.15
CA GLU A 418 -2.03 -43.29 -10.98
C GLU A 418 -1.60 -42.75 -12.36
N VAL A 419 -2.46 -42.91 -13.37
CA VAL A 419 -2.27 -42.26 -14.69
C VAL A 419 -2.57 -40.77 -14.55
N ILE A 420 -1.60 -39.92 -14.88
CA ILE A 420 -1.70 -38.46 -14.81
C ILE A 420 -1.81 -37.80 -16.18
N GLY A 421 -1.60 -38.55 -17.26
CA GLY A 421 -1.80 -38.06 -18.62
C GLY A 421 -1.74 -39.18 -19.63
N GLU A 422 -2.50 -39.06 -20.71
CA GLU A 422 -2.42 -39.95 -21.86
C GLU A 422 -2.22 -39.11 -23.12
N GLY A 423 -1.22 -39.49 -23.91
CA GLY A 423 -0.90 -38.85 -25.18
C GLY A 423 -0.57 -39.88 -26.25
N GLU A 424 -0.34 -39.41 -27.46
CA GLU A 424 -0.07 -40.26 -28.63
C GLU A 424 1.20 -41.12 -28.47
N PHE A 425 2.20 -40.59 -27.76
CA PHE A 425 3.47 -41.27 -27.52
C PHE A 425 3.42 -42.30 -26.37
N GLY A 426 2.39 -42.28 -25.52
CA GLY A 426 2.46 -43.01 -24.25
C GLY A 426 1.37 -42.66 -23.24
N SER A 427 1.38 -43.40 -22.14
CA SER A 427 0.67 -43.01 -20.91
C SER A 427 1.70 -42.56 -19.88
N VAL A 428 1.43 -41.46 -19.19
CA VAL A 428 2.26 -40.91 -18.12
C VAL A 428 1.64 -41.28 -16.79
N TYR A 429 2.41 -41.99 -15.98
CA TYR A 429 2.05 -42.39 -14.63
C TYR A 429 2.78 -41.49 -13.65
N LYS A 430 2.12 -41.12 -12.56
CA LYS A 430 2.82 -40.71 -11.36
C LYS A 430 3.38 -41.97 -10.72
N GLY A 431 4.57 -41.88 -10.15
CA GLY A 431 5.21 -43.04 -9.54
C GLY A 431 6.23 -42.69 -8.49
N THR A 432 6.79 -43.74 -7.89
CA THR A 432 7.94 -43.67 -6.98
C THR A 432 9.15 -44.31 -7.65
N PHE A 433 10.28 -43.63 -7.63
CA PHE A 433 11.58 -44.16 -8.01
C PHE A 433 12.46 -44.30 -6.76
N GLN A 434 13.00 -45.49 -6.52
CA GLN A 434 13.98 -45.73 -5.48
C GLN A 434 15.39 -45.55 -6.04
N ASN A 435 16.11 -44.56 -5.55
CA ASN A 435 17.49 -44.31 -5.97
C ASN A 435 18.47 -45.35 -5.36
N ARG A 436 19.74 -45.32 -5.78
CA ARG A 436 20.78 -46.25 -5.29
C ARG A 436 21.06 -46.15 -3.80
N ASP A 437 20.79 -44.98 -3.22
CA ASP A 437 20.94 -44.70 -1.79
C ASP A 437 19.72 -45.15 -0.96
N GLY A 438 18.72 -45.78 -1.62
CA GLY A 438 17.51 -46.30 -0.99
C GLY A 438 16.43 -45.24 -0.72
N PHE A 439 16.63 -43.99 -1.14
CA PHE A 439 15.62 -42.92 -1.01
C PHE A 439 14.57 -43.01 -2.11
N GLU A 440 13.32 -42.83 -1.70
CA GLU A 440 12.17 -42.76 -2.59
C GLU A 440 11.92 -41.32 -3.07
N GLU A 441 11.89 -41.13 -4.39
CA GLU A 441 11.55 -39.87 -5.05
C GLU A 441 10.26 -40.02 -5.86
N LYS A 442 9.38 -39.02 -5.79
CA LYS A 442 8.17 -38.98 -6.64
C LYS A 442 8.54 -38.49 -8.04
N VAL A 443 8.17 -39.28 -9.04
CA VAL A 443 8.57 -39.12 -10.44
C VAL A 443 7.36 -39.23 -11.38
N ALA A 444 7.53 -38.71 -12.60
CA ALA A 444 6.64 -38.99 -13.71
C ALA A 444 7.27 -40.11 -14.57
N ILE A 445 6.52 -41.17 -14.82
CA ILE A 445 6.96 -42.36 -15.57
C ILE A 445 6.16 -42.40 -16.87
N LYS A 446 6.80 -42.05 -17.98
CA LYS A 446 6.20 -42.12 -19.30
C LYS A 446 6.44 -43.50 -19.90
N MET A 447 5.36 -44.27 -20.06
CA MET A 447 5.35 -45.57 -20.71
C MET A 447 5.09 -45.39 -22.21
N LEU A 448 6.05 -45.77 -23.05
CA LEU A 448 5.91 -45.61 -24.50
C LEU A 448 5.04 -46.73 -25.11
N ARG A 449 4.16 -46.37 -26.07
CA ARG A 449 3.20 -47.31 -26.69
C ARG A 449 3.78 -48.26 -27.74
N TYR A 450 4.99 -48.01 -28.24
CA TYR A 450 5.51 -48.66 -29.44
C TYR A 450 6.61 -49.69 -29.12
N ASP A 451 6.47 -50.89 -29.68
CA ASP A 451 7.56 -51.85 -29.78
C ASP A 451 8.55 -51.37 -30.84
N MET A 452 9.65 -50.80 -30.39
CA MET A 452 10.71 -50.29 -31.26
C MET A 452 11.44 -51.45 -31.93
N SER A 453 11.63 -51.36 -33.25
CA SER A 453 12.61 -52.22 -33.95
C SER A 453 13.99 -52.08 -33.31
N SER A 454 14.85 -53.10 -33.41
CA SER A 454 16.20 -53.07 -32.80
C SER A 454 17.02 -51.84 -33.22
N THR A 455 16.86 -51.40 -34.48
CA THR A 455 17.52 -50.21 -35.02
C THR A 455 16.95 -48.92 -34.40
N ASN A 456 15.61 -48.79 -34.32
CA ASN A 456 14.96 -47.63 -33.71
C ASN A 456 15.24 -47.54 -32.20
N LYS A 457 15.35 -48.68 -31.51
CA LYS A 457 15.72 -48.73 -30.08
C LYS A 457 17.12 -48.14 -29.85
N SER A 458 18.08 -48.43 -30.72
CA SER A 458 19.46 -47.91 -30.57
C SER A 458 19.56 -46.41 -30.82
N GLU A 459 18.82 -45.88 -31.80
CA GLU A 459 18.74 -44.44 -32.04
C GLU A 459 18.01 -43.73 -30.91
N PHE A 460 16.99 -44.38 -30.35
CA PHE A 460 16.26 -43.87 -29.19
C PHE A 460 17.11 -43.77 -27.95
N LEU A 461 17.80 -44.85 -27.59
CA LEU A 461 18.68 -44.81 -26.44
C LEU A 461 19.76 -43.74 -26.63
N ARG A 462 20.35 -43.61 -27.82
CA ARG A 462 21.33 -42.55 -28.10
C ARG A 462 20.75 -41.14 -27.85
N GLU A 463 19.55 -40.86 -28.34
CA GLU A 463 18.91 -39.55 -28.16
C GLU A 463 18.52 -39.31 -26.69
N ALA A 464 17.98 -40.33 -26.03
CA ALA A 464 17.58 -40.24 -24.63
C ALA A 464 18.80 -40.08 -23.68
N HIS A 465 19.96 -40.65 -24.00
CA HIS A 465 21.22 -40.35 -23.28
C HIS A 465 21.63 -38.88 -23.42
N VAL A 466 21.45 -38.28 -24.61
CA VAL A 466 21.66 -36.83 -24.79
C VAL A 466 20.66 -36.04 -23.97
N MET A 467 19.39 -36.45 -23.95
CA MET A 467 18.33 -35.80 -23.13
C MET A 467 18.65 -35.85 -21.63
N MET A 468 19.20 -36.96 -21.12
CA MET A 468 19.62 -37.09 -19.72
C MET A 468 20.75 -36.13 -19.34
N SER A 469 21.59 -35.72 -20.29
CA SER A 469 22.67 -34.75 -20.05
C SER A 469 22.19 -33.29 -20.04
N LEU A 470 20.94 -33.02 -20.41
CA LEU A 470 20.40 -31.67 -20.44
C LEU A 470 20.11 -31.18 -19.03
N ASN A 471 20.60 -29.98 -18.71
CA ASN A 471 20.38 -29.35 -17.41
C ASN A 471 20.05 -27.87 -17.61
N HIS A 472 18.77 -27.53 -17.50
CA HIS A 472 18.28 -26.16 -17.61
C HIS A 472 16.96 -26.03 -16.82
N GLU A 473 16.76 -24.90 -16.14
CA GLU A 473 15.60 -24.71 -15.26
C GLU A 473 14.26 -24.78 -16.00
N CYS A 474 14.24 -24.38 -17.27
CA CYS A 474 13.05 -24.40 -18.14
C CYS A 474 12.92 -25.67 -18.99
N ILE A 475 13.71 -26.72 -18.74
CA ILE A 475 13.64 -28.01 -19.45
C ILE A 475 13.32 -29.11 -18.43
N ILE A 476 12.44 -30.04 -18.81
CA ILE A 476 12.16 -31.22 -17.97
C ILE A 476 13.39 -32.10 -17.86
N ARG A 477 13.78 -32.40 -16.62
CA ARG A 477 14.87 -33.33 -16.34
C ARG A 477 14.43 -34.78 -16.57
N LEU A 478 15.14 -35.45 -17.48
CA LEU A 478 15.07 -36.91 -17.64
C LEU A 478 16.05 -37.55 -16.64
N ILE A 479 15.52 -38.26 -15.65
CA ILE A 479 16.27 -38.91 -14.56
C ILE A 479 16.96 -40.18 -15.07
N GLY A 480 16.26 -40.95 -15.90
CA GLY A 480 16.79 -42.17 -16.51
C GLY A 480 15.75 -42.92 -17.34
N ILE A 481 16.16 -44.08 -17.86
CA ILE A 481 15.37 -44.93 -18.74
C ILE A 481 15.32 -46.34 -18.15
N CYS A 482 14.17 -47.01 -18.26
CA CYS A 482 14.06 -48.45 -18.03
C CYS A 482 13.88 -49.15 -19.38
N GLU A 483 14.87 -49.96 -19.78
CA GLU A 483 14.93 -50.59 -21.11
C GLU A 483 14.04 -51.83 -21.31
N GLY A 484 13.33 -52.28 -20.26
CA GLY A 484 12.43 -53.43 -20.33
C GLY A 484 11.23 -53.21 -21.26
N PRO A 485 10.50 -54.26 -21.66
CA PRO A 485 9.20 -54.09 -22.32
C PRO A 485 8.10 -53.88 -21.25
N PRO A 486 7.35 -52.76 -21.26
CA PRO A 486 7.45 -51.59 -22.14
C PRO A 486 8.55 -50.60 -21.70
N LEU A 487 9.12 -49.87 -22.67
CA LEU A 487 10.17 -48.89 -22.39
C LEU A 487 9.61 -47.72 -21.57
N LEU A 488 10.28 -47.38 -20.46
CA LEU A 488 9.85 -46.32 -19.55
C LEU A 488 10.87 -45.18 -19.51
N MET A 489 10.38 -43.94 -19.56
CA MET A 489 11.17 -42.73 -19.30
C MET A 489 10.80 -42.17 -17.94
N VAL A 490 11.78 -41.99 -17.06
CA VAL A 490 11.58 -41.49 -15.70
C VAL A 490 11.99 -40.03 -15.64
N GLN A 491 11.05 -39.15 -15.36
CA GLN A 491 11.19 -37.69 -15.39
C GLN A 491 10.87 -37.08 -14.02
N GLU A 492 11.29 -35.83 -13.80
CA GLU A 492 10.80 -35.06 -12.65
C GLU A 492 9.26 -34.91 -12.69
N LEU A 493 8.62 -35.02 -11.54
CA LEU A 493 7.17 -34.86 -11.42
C LEU A 493 6.80 -33.37 -11.33
N ILE A 494 5.97 -32.90 -12.26
CA ILE A 494 5.51 -31.51 -12.31
C ILE A 494 4.05 -31.38 -11.87
N ALA A 495 3.78 -30.50 -10.92
CA ALA A 495 2.56 -30.50 -10.12
C ALA A 495 1.30 -29.99 -10.85
N LEU A 496 1.41 -28.95 -11.69
CA LEU A 496 0.23 -28.32 -12.30
C LEU A 496 -0.11 -28.89 -13.69
N GLY A 497 0.65 -29.86 -14.18
CA GLY A 497 0.43 -30.47 -15.49
C GLY A 497 0.67 -29.50 -16.65
N SER A 498 -0.06 -29.67 -17.76
CA SER A 498 0.16 -28.89 -18.98
C SER A 498 -0.34 -27.44 -18.85
N MET A 499 0.43 -26.52 -19.42
CA MET A 499 0.10 -25.10 -19.49
C MET A 499 -1.21 -24.88 -20.25
N LEU A 500 -1.44 -25.60 -21.34
CA LEU A 500 -2.69 -25.50 -22.11
C LEU A 500 -3.91 -25.82 -21.24
N THR A 501 -3.87 -26.92 -20.49
CA THR A 501 -4.94 -27.26 -19.54
C THR A 501 -5.10 -26.16 -18.51
N HIS A 502 -4.01 -25.69 -17.90
CA HIS A 502 -4.05 -24.65 -16.87
C HIS A 502 -4.67 -23.34 -17.36
N ILE A 503 -4.31 -22.90 -18.57
CA ILE A 503 -4.84 -21.69 -19.21
C ILE A 503 -6.35 -21.81 -19.49
N ILE A 504 -6.79 -22.98 -19.95
CA ILE A 504 -8.20 -23.23 -20.26
C ILE A 504 -9.04 -23.35 -18.98
N THR A 505 -8.52 -24.01 -17.94
CA THR A 505 -9.28 -24.28 -16.71
C THR A 505 -9.29 -23.11 -15.75
N HIS A 506 -8.26 -22.26 -15.74
CA HIS A 506 -8.12 -21.13 -14.80
C HIS A 506 -7.77 -19.80 -15.50
N PRO A 507 -8.53 -19.37 -16.52
CA PRO A 507 -8.22 -18.16 -17.28
C PRO A 507 -8.23 -16.88 -16.43
N GLU A 508 -8.94 -16.89 -15.29
CA GLU A 508 -9.03 -15.78 -14.35
C GLU A 508 -7.78 -15.57 -13.49
N LEU A 509 -6.92 -16.58 -13.36
CA LEU A 509 -5.70 -16.53 -12.54
C LEU A 509 -4.47 -16.01 -13.31
N ILE A 510 -4.64 -15.76 -14.61
CA ILE A 510 -3.55 -15.59 -15.57
C ILE A 510 -3.63 -14.20 -16.18
N SER A 511 -2.61 -13.38 -15.93
CA SER A 511 -2.45 -12.08 -16.55
C SER A 511 -1.72 -12.22 -17.89
N PRO A 512 -2.25 -11.62 -18.97
CA PRO A 512 -1.57 -11.63 -20.26
C PRO A 512 -0.31 -10.78 -20.23
N ASN A 513 -0.22 -9.81 -19.33
CA ASN A 513 0.94 -8.95 -19.21
C ASN A 513 2.02 -9.55 -18.30
N TYR A 514 1.68 -10.47 -17.39
CA TYR A 514 2.65 -11.04 -16.45
C TYR A 514 2.92 -12.54 -16.70
N GLU A 515 2.01 -13.44 -16.32
CA GLU A 515 2.24 -14.89 -16.45
C GLU A 515 2.55 -15.31 -17.88
N LEU A 516 1.74 -14.85 -18.86
CA LEU A 516 1.95 -15.27 -20.25
C LEU A 516 3.26 -14.76 -20.84
N LYS A 517 3.65 -13.52 -20.56
CA LYS A 517 4.95 -12.98 -20.99
C LYS A 517 6.12 -13.66 -20.30
N MET A 518 5.99 -13.94 -19.00
CA MET A 518 7.01 -14.65 -18.24
C MET A 518 7.21 -16.07 -18.77
N TRP A 519 6.14 -16.82 -18.95
CA TRP A 519 6.22 -18.17 -19.51
C TRP A 519 6.78 -18.15 -20.94
N ALA A 520 6.42 -17.16 -21.77
CA ALA A 520 7.00 -16.97 -23.09
C ALA A 520 8.53 -16.83 -23.03
N ALA A 521 9.04 -15.97 -22.16
CA ALA A 521 10.47 -15.78 -21.95
C ALA A 521 11.19 -17.04 -21.46
N GLN A 522 10.58 -17.80 -20.54
CA GLN A 522 11.12 -19.08 -20.04
C GLN A 522 11.18 -20.15 -21.13
N ILE A 523 10.12 -20.25 -21.95
CA ILE A 523 10.10 -21.15 -23.10
C ILE A 523 11.20 -20.75 -24.10
N ALA A 524 11.31 -19.45 -24.44
CA ALA A 524 12.37 -18.98 -25.34
C ALA A 524 13.78 -19.26 -24.79
N SER A 525 13.98 -19.11 -23.48
CA SER A 525 15.24 -19.44 -22.80
C SER A 525 15.57 -20.93 -22.87
N GLY A 526 14.62 -21.80 -22.52
CA GLY A 526 14.83 -23.25 -22.62
C GLY A 526 15.05 -23.71 -24.07
N MET A 527 14.33 -23.15 -25.03
CA MET A 527 14.55 -23.43 -26.45
C MET A 527 15.89 -22.91 -26.96
N CYS A 528 16.37 -21.77 -26.45
CA CYS A 528 17.72 -21.28 -26.74
C CYS A 528 18.79 -22.26 -26.23
N TYR A 529 18.59 -22.83 -25.04
CA TYR A 529 19.47 -23.87 -24.51
C TYR A 529 19.46 -25.14 -25.38
N LEU A 530 18.28 -25.61 -25.82
CA LEU A 530 18.17 -26.76 -26.75
C LEU A 530 18.86 -26.48 -28.09
N GLU A 531 18.69 -25.28 -28.65
CA GLU A 531 19.36 -24.83 -29.87
C GLU A 531 20.89 -24.88 -29.74
N GLN A 532 21.44 -24.39 -28.61
CA GLN A 532 22.88 -24.46 -28.31
C GLN A 532 23.39 -25.91 -28.21
N LYS A 533 22.56 -26.82 -27.70
CA LYS A 533 22.84 -28.26 -27.66
C LYS A 533 22.56 -28.99 -28.97
N ARG A 534 22.20 -28.27 -30.03
CA ARG A 534 21.83 -28.80 -31.36
C ARG A 534 20.67 -29.81 -31.29
N PHE A 535 19.75 -29.57 -30.37
CA PHE A 535 18.58 -30.40 -30.14
C PHE A 535 17.34 -29.70 -30.73
N VAL A 536 16.60 -30.39 -31.58
CA VAL A 536 15.38 -29.86 -32.24
C VAL A 536 14.16 -30.48 -31.57
N HIS A 537 13.22 -29.66 -31.10
CA HIS A 537 12.06 -30.09 -30.32
C HIS A 537 11.02 -30.83 -31.17
N ARG A 538 10.67 -30.28 -32.34
CA ARG A 538 9.73 -30.85 -33.35
C ARG A 538 8.26 -30.95 -32.97
N ASP A 539 7.91 -30.82 -31.70
CA ASP A 539 6.51 -30.75 -31.24
C ASP A 539 6.29 -29.64 -30.19
N LEU A 540 6.83 -28.44 -30.41
CA LEU A 540 6.69 -27.35 -29.46
C LEU A 540 5.27 -26.78 -29.51
N ALA A 541 4.52 -26.91 -28.42
CA ALA A 541 3.14 -26.48 -28.29
C ALA A 541 2.77 -26.25 -26.81
N ALA A 542 1.70 -25.49 -26.53
CA ALA A 542 1.30 -25.19 -25.15
C ALA A 542 0.98 -26.45 -24.31
N ARG A 543 0.55 -27.55 -24.97
CA ARG A 543 0.33 -28.87 -24.33
C ARG A 543 1.61 -29.53 -23.82
N ASN A 544 2.76 -29.22 -24.41
CA ASN A 544 4.07 -29.80 -24.08
C ASN A 544 4.89 -28.88 -23.17
N ILE A 545 4.28 -27.80 -22.67
CA ILE A 545 4.85 -26.98 -21.61
C ILE A 545 4.17 -27.38 -20.31
N LEU A 546 4.95 -27.76 -19.30
CA LEU A 546 4.45 -28.12 -17.97
C LEU A 546 4.71 -27.00 -16.97
N LEU A 547 3.79 -26.76 -16.05
CA LEU A 547 3.91 -25.73 -15.02
C LEU A 547 4.29 -26.34 -13.67
N ALA A 548 5.49 -26.03 -13.17
CA ALA A 548 5.92 -26.44 -11.83
C ALA A 548 5.16 -25.67 -10.75
N ASP A 549 5.06 -24.36 -10.95
CA ASP A 549 4.23 -23.43 -10.19
C ASP A 549 3.86 -22.23 -11.09
N ARG A 550 3.26 -21.18 -10.52
CA ARG A 550 2.84 -19.97 -11.25
C ARG A 550 4.01 -19.24 -11.94
N HIS A 551 5.22 -19.37 -11.42
CA HIS A 551 6.41 -18.65 -11.86
C HIS A 551 7.39 -19.51 -12.64
N GLN A 552 7.12 -20.80 -12.87
CA GLN A 552 8.05 -21.69 -13.57
C GLN A 552 7.36 -22.61 -14.58
N ALA A 553 7.68 -22.39 -15.85
CA ALA A 553 7.34 -23.24 -16.98
C ALA A 553 8.53 -24.10 -17.43
N LYS A 554 8.26 -25.36 -17.79
CA LYS A 554 9.26 -26.31 -18.27
C LYS A 554 8.82 -26.99 -19.57
N ILE A 555 9.73 -27.06 -20.53
CA ILE A 555 9.50 -27.72 -21.81
C ILE A 555 9.67 -29.23 -21.62
N SER A 556 8.68 -29.99 -22.08
CA SER A 556 8.62 -31.44 -22.01
C SER A 556 8.53 -32.05 -23.41
N ASP A 557 8.70 -33.37 -23.52
CA ASP A 557 8.47 -34.12 -24.77
C ASP A 557 9.33 -33.74 -25.99
N PHE A 558 10.43 -33.01 -25.77
CA PHE A 558 11.41 -32.69 -26.80
C PHE A 558 12.07 -33.96 -27.37
N GLY A 559 12.16 -34.06 -28.70
CA GLY A 559 12.89 -35.13 -29.41
C GLY A 559 12.10 -36.42 -29.65
N LEU A 560 11.03 -36.68 -28.90
CA LEU A 560 10.29 -37.95 -28.97
C LEU A 560 9.67 -38.27 -30.34
N SER A 561 9.25 -37.26 -31.09
CA SER A 561 8.61 -37.43 -32.40
C SER A 561 9.58 -37.87 -33.50
N ARG A 562 10.89 -37.59 -33.36
CA ARG A 562 11.93 -38.06 -34.29
C ARG A 562 12.13 -39.56 -34.22
N THR A 563 12.08 -40.07 -33.01
CA THR A 563 12.72 -41.33 -32.62
C THR A 563 11.75 -42.50 -32.67
N LEU A 564 10.47 -42.23 -32.45
CA LEU A 564 9.39 -43.22 -32.50
C LEU A 564 8.96 -43.56 -33.94
N ASN A 565 9.58 -42.93 -34.95
CA ASN A 565 9.35 -43.17 -36.38
C ASN A 565 7.86 -43.31 -36.70
N VAL A 566 7.04 -42.42 -36.13
CA VAL A 566 5.60 -42.38 -36.38
C VAL A 566 5.45 -42.21 -37.89
N ASP A 567 4.82 -43.20 -38.54
CA ASP A 567 4.90 -43.47 -39.98
C ASP A 567 4.84 -42.23 -40.88
N LYS A 568 5.33 -42.33 -42.12
CA LYS A 568 5.18 -41.25 -43.14
C LYS A 568 3.72 -40.78 -43.34
N ASP A 569 2.74 -41.56 -42.88
CA ASP A 569 1.33 -41.21 -42.84
C ASP A 569 0.96 -40.23 -41.71
N TYR A 570 1.78 -40.11 -40.66
CA TYR A 570 1.67 -39.09 -39.61
C TYR A 570 1.83 -37.67 -40.16
N TYR A 571 2.62 -37.52 -41.23
CA TYR A 571 2.91 -36.23 -41.87
C TYR A 571 2.08 -36.00 -43.15
N ARG A 572 1.31 -36.99 -43.62
CA ARG A 572 0.50 -36.89 -44.85
C ARG A 572 -0.97 -36.66 -44.51
N ALA A 573 -1.46 -35.47 -44.86
CA ALA A 573 -2.77 -34.91 -44.55
C ALA A 573 -3.99 -35.64 -45.17
N SER A 574 -4.12 -36.96 -44.99
CA SER A 574 -5.15 -37.76 -45.68
C SER A 574 -6.31 -38.22 -44.78
N HIS A 575 -6.19 -38.24 -43.45
CA HIS A 575 -7.28 -38.73 -42.58
C HIS A 575 -7.45 -37.86 -41.32
N GLY A 576 -8.67 -37.43 -41.01
CA GLY A 576 -8.99 -36.38 -40.03
C GLY A 576 -8.80 -36.74 -38.55
N GLY A 577 -7.55 -36.83 -38.08
CA GLY A 577 -7.16 -36.86 -36.67
C GLY A 577 -6.66 -35.50 -36.12
N ARG A 578 -6.41 -35.42 -34.80
CA ARG A 578 -5.81 -34.27 -34.11
C ARG A 578 -4.32 -34.17 -34.46
N TRP A 579 -3.98 -33.49 -35.56
CA TRP A 579 -2.61 -33.44 -36.08
C TRP A 579 -1.80 -32.23 -35.57
N PRO A 580 -0.48 -32.38 -35.25
CA PRO A 580 0.42 -31.27 -34.95
C PRO A 580 0.81 -30.41 -36.15
N ILE A 581 0.32 -30.74 -37.36
CA ILE A 581 0.59 -30.01 -38.62
C ILE A 581 0.35 -28.49 -38.47
N LYS A 582 -0.62 -28.10 -37.65
CA LYS A 582 -0.95 -26.68 -37.38
C LYS A 582 0.15 -25.91 -36.64
N TRP A 583 1.08 -26.60 -35.99
CA TRP A 583 2.26 -26.02 -35.35
C TRP A 583 3.51 -26.05 -36.25
N TYR A 584 3.46 -26.75 -37.38
CA TYR A 584 4.63 -26.95 -38.23
C TYR A 584 4.87 -25.79 -39.18
N ALA A 585 6.15 -25.53 -39.40
CA ALA A 585 6.60 -24.58 -40.39
C ALA A 585 6.35 -25.11 -41.82
N PRO A 586 6.17 -24.23 -42.82
CA PRO A 586 5.94 -24.64 -44.20
C PRO A 586 6.98 -25.64 -44.73
N GLU A 587 8.26 -25.47 -44.41
CA GLU A 587 9.32 -26.40 -44.84
C GLU A 587 9.25 -27.77 -44.15
N SER A 588 8.71 -27.84 -42.93
CA SER A 588 8.47 -29.10 -42.21
C SER A 588 7.29 -29.84 -42.82
N CYS A 589 6.23 -29.12 -43.20
CA CYS A 589 5.07 -29.68 -43.90
C CYS A 589 5.41 -30.15 -45.32
N ASN A 590 6.12 -29.33 -46.09
CA ASN A 590 6.35 -29.56 -47.52
C ASN A 590 7.51 -30.52 -47.79
N TYR A 591 8.57 -30.46 -46.96
CA TYR A 591 9.82 -31.19 -47.22
C TYR A 591 10.25 -32.10 -46.06
N GLY A 592 9.50 -32.14 -44.96
CA GLY A 592 9.90 -32.91 -43.76
C GLY A 592 11.14 -32.37 -43.06
N THR A 593 11.51 -31.11 -43.33
CA THR A 593 12.71 -30.49 -42.77
C THR A 593 12.42 -29.94 -41.37
N PHE A 594 13.15 -30.42 -40.37
CA PHE A 594 13.06 -29.95 -38.98
C PHE A 594 14.38 -29.32 -38.53
N SER A 595 14.31 -28.10 -38.02
CA SER A 595 15.44 -27.29 -37.56
C SER A 595 15.03 -26.38 -36.38
N SER A 596 15.99 -25.70 -35.75
CA SER A 596 15.66 -24.68 -34.74
C SER A 596 14.74 -23.58 -35.32
N ALA A 597 14.89 -23.24 -36.61
CA ALA A 597 14.03 -22.26 -37.28
C ALA A 597 12.58 -22.76 -37.47
N SER A 598 12.36 -24.07 -37.61
CA SER A 598 11.00 -24.63 -37.59
C SER A 598 10.40 -24.69 -36.18
N ASP A 599 11.23 -24.84 -35.15
CA ASP A 599 10.78 -24.72 -33.76
C ASP A 599 10.42 -23.27 -33.41
N VAL A 600 11.10 -22.27 -33.99
CA VAL A 600 10.73 -20.85 -33.86
C VAL A 600 9.32 -20.59 -34.41
N TRP A 601 8.96 -21.20 -35.54
CA TRP A 601 7.59 -21.14 -36.06
C TRP A 601 6.59 -21.73 -35.05
N SER A 602 6.90 -22.92 -34.52
CA SER A 602 6.09 -23.61 -33.53
C SER A 602 5.94 -22.79 -32.23
N TYR A 603 6.99 -22.06 -31.84
CA TYR A 603 6.97 -21.12 -30.73
C TYR A 603 5.98 -19.97 -30.98
N GLY A 604 5.94 -19.40 -32.19
CA GLY A 604 4.95 -18.40 -32.56
C GLY A 604 3.51 -18.90 -32.41
N ILE A 605 3.23 -20.14 -32.84
CA ILE A 605 1.91 -20.77 -32.64
C ILE A 605 1.63 -21.01 -31.16
N THR A 606 2.64 -21.45 -30.39
CA THR A 606 2.54 -21.64 -28.92
C THR A 606 2.19 -20.33 -28.21
N LEU A 607 2.82 -19.22 -28.59
CA LEU A 607 2.47 -17.91 -28.07
C LEU A 607 1.02 -17.54 -28.43
N TRP A 608 0.59 -17.81 -29.65
CA TRP A 608 -0.79 -17.56 -30.04
C TRP A 608 -1.79 -18.38 -29.20
N GLU A 609 -1.52 -19.67 -28.94
CA GLU A 609 -2.33 -20.49 -28.02
C GLU A 609 -2.40 -19.86 -26.63
N MET A 610 -1.26 -19.43 -26.08
CA MET A 610 -1.19 -18.81 -24.76
C MET A 610 -2.05 -17.54 -24.69
N PHE A 611 -1.84 -16.60 -25.62
CA PHE A 611 -2.48 -15.29 -25.62
C PHE A 611 -3.90 -15.30 -26.18
N SER A 612 -4.35 -16.41 -26.76
CA SER A 612 -5.75 -16.69 -27.08
C SER A 612 -6.49 -17.40 -25.95
N TYR A 613 -5.82 -17.71 -24.84
CA TYR A 613 -6.36 -18.48 -23.72
C TYR A 613 -6.78 -19.91 -24.12
N GLY A 614 -5.92 -20.58 -24.89
CA GLY A 614 -6.08 -21.98 -25.28
C GLY A 614 -7.04 -22.21 -26.44
N GLN A 615 -7.29 -21.20 -27.29
CA GLN A 615 -8.03 -21.43 -28.52
C GLN A 615 -7.24 -22.34 -29.46
N GLN A 616 -7.97 -23.10 -30.29
CA GLN A 616 -7.36 -23.99 -31.27
C GLN A 616 -6.83 -23.17 -32.47
N PRO A 617 -5.53 -23.26 -32.81
CA PRO A 617 -4.98 -22.60 -34.00
C PRO A 617 -5.72 -23.02 -35.27
N TYR A 618 -6.06 -22.05 -36.12
CA TYR A 618 -6.77 -22.27 -37.38
C TYR A 618 -8.10 -23.04 -37.23
N GLU A 619 -8.71 -23.01 -36.04
CA GLU A 619 -10.03 -23.57 -35.73
C GLU A 619 -10.25 -24.98 -36.31
N ASN A 620 -11.18 -25.13 -37.25
CA ASN A 620 -11.57 -26.39 -37.87
C ASN A 620 -10.86 -26.69 -39.21
N MET A 621 -9.93 -25.83 -39.66
CA MET A 621 -9.23 -26.02 -40.93
C MET A 621 -8.36 -27.28 -40.91
N LYS A 622 -8.35 -28.01 -42.02
CA LYS A 622 -7.48 -29.16 -42.28
C LYS A 622 -6.06 -28.68 -42.61
N GLY A 623 -5.07 -29.54 -42.40
CA GLY A 623 -3.65 -29.21 -42.66
C GLY A 623 -3.39 -28.66 -44.07
N VAL A 624 -4.03 -29.23 -45.09
CA VAL A 624 -3.93 -28.74 -46.49
C VAL A 624 -4.50 -27.34 -46.68
N GLU A 625 -5.57 -26.99 -45.96
CA GLU A 625 -6.20 -25.67 -46.02
C GLU A 625 -5.31 -24.63 -45.32
N VAL A 626 -4.71 -25.02 -44.19
CA VAL A 626 -3.73 -24.20 -43.47
C VAL A 626 -2.52 -23.90 -44.35
N ILE A 627 -1.96 -24.89 -45.05
CA ILE A 627 -0.84 -24.66 -45.99
C ILE A 627 -1.23 -23.65 -47.08
N GLY A 628 -2.42 -23.81 -47.67
CA GLY A 628 -2.91 -22.93 -48.73
C GLY A 628 -3.09 -21.46 -48.31
N ILE A 629 -3.47 -21.17 -47.07
CA ILE A 629 -3.54 -19.78 -46.57
C ILE A 629 -2.14 -19.25 -46.22
N LEU A 630 -1.24 -20.09 -45.69
CA LEU A 630 0.12 -19.69 -45.36
C LEU A 630 0.92 -19.29 -46.61
N GLU A 631 0.75 -20.02 -47.72
CA GLU A 631 1.34 -19.71 -49.04
C GLU A 631 0.84 -18.40 -49.64
N LYS A 632 -0.40 -17.99 -49.32
CA LYS A 632 -0.96 -16.68 -49.70
C LYS A 632 -0.45 -15.53 -48.83
N GLY A 633 0.36 -15.82 -47.81
CA GLY A 633 0.87 -14.83 -46.85
C GLY A 633 -0.10 -14.55 -45.69
N GLU A 634 -1.21 -15.26 -45.59
CA GLU A 634 -2.15 -15.10 -44.48
C GLU A 634 -1.60 -15.75 -43.20
N ARG A 635 -1.91 -15.17 -42.04
CA ARG A 635 -1.45 -15.62 -40.70
C ARG A 635 -2.60 -15.57 -39.69
N LEU A 636 -2.41 -16.19 -38.53
CA LEU A 636 -3.36 -16.15 -37.42
C LEU A 636 -3.56 -14.70 -36.97
N GLN A 637 -4.81 -14.30 -36.75
CA GLN A 637 -5.16 -12.93 -36.37
C GLN A 637 -4.83 -12.64 -34.91
N LYS A 638 -4.54 -11.37 -34.60
CA LYS A 638 -4.33 -10.89 -33.24
C LYS A 638 -5.62 -11.00 -32.43
N THR A 639 -5.57 -11.69 -31.29
CA THR A 639 -6.70 -11.74 -30.35
C THR A 639 -6.85 -10.43 -29.57
N GLN A 640 -8.04 -10.16 -29.03
CA GLN A 640 -8.33 -8.92 -28.28
C GLN A 640 -7.42 -8.75 -27.05
N ARG A 641 -7.11 -9.86 -26.35
CA ARG A 641 -6.30 -9.88 -25.12
C ARG A 641 -4.79 -9.90 -25.37
N CYS A 642 -4.34 -10.13 -26.61
CA CYS A 642 -2.92 -10.17 -26.94
C CYS A 642 -2.34 -8.75 -27.04
N PRO A 643 -1.26 -8.41 -26.31
CA PRO A 643 -0.55 -7.14 -26.49
C PRO A 643 0.04 -7.04 -27.90
N ILE A 644 0.03 -5.84 -28.47
CA ILE A 644 0.50 -5.59 -29.86
C ILE A 644 1.97 -6.03 -30.06
N GLU A 645 2.84 -5.83 -29.07
CA GLU A 645 4.26 -6.15 -29.20
C GLU A 645 4.55 -7.66 -29.15
N VAL A 646 3.74 -8.39 -28.39
CA VAL A 646 3.79 -9.86 -28.39
C VAL A 646 3.33 -10.38 -29.75
N TYR A 647 2.26 -9.81 -30.32
CA TYR A 647 1.78 -10.20 -31.63
C TYR A 647 2.80 -9.91 -32.74
N LYS A 648 3.48 -8.76 -32.73
CA LYS A 648 4.60 -8.49 -33.66
C LYS A 648 5.70 -9.55 -33.56
N THR A 649 5.98 -10.04 -32.34
CA THR A 649 6.94 -11.13 -32.13
C THR A 649 6.44 -12.44 -32.75
N MET A 650 5.14 -12.73 -32.67
CA MET A 650 4.54 -13.87 -33.38
C MET A 650 4.67 -13.74 -34.90
N GLU A 651 4.42 -12.54 -35.45
CA GLU A 651 4.57 -12.28 -36.88
C GLU A 651 6.01 -12.50 -37.36
N MET A 652 7.01 -12.08 -36.59
CA MET A 652 8.43 -12.38 -36.86
C MET A 652 8.71 -13.89 -36.86
N CYS A 653 8.11 -14.64 -35.94
CA CYS A 653 8.25 -16.11 -35.89
C CYS A 653 7.63 -16.79 -37.13
N TRP A 654 6.62 -16.18 -37.74
CA TRP A 654 5.89 -16.73 -38.89
C TRP A 654 6.37 -16.20 -40.25
N ALA A 655 7.60 -15.68 -40.33
CA ALA A 655 8.25 -15.41 -41.61
C ALA A 655 8.31 -16.71 -42.44
N TYR A 656 7.94 -16.63 -43.73
CA TYR A 656 7.83 -17.82 -44.58
C TYR A 656 9.20 -18.48 -44.78
N GLU A 657 10.20 -17.68 -45.13
CA GLU A 657 11.59 -18.13 -45.32
C GLU A 657 12.27 -18.40 -43.97
N PRO A 658 12.83 -19.61 -43.71
CA PRO A 658 13.42 -19.96 -42.41
C PRO A 658 14.53 -19.01 -41.94
N LYS A 659 15.30 -18.44 -42.89
CA LYS A 659 16.40 -17.50 -42.63
C LYS A 659 15.95 -16.13 -42.12
N GLU A 660 14.69 -15.77 -42.31
CA GLU A 660 14.12 -14.48 -41.91
C GLU A 660 13.50 -14.54 -40.50
N ARG A 661 13.34 -15.74 -39.94
CA ARG A 661 12.85 -15.94 -38.59
C ARG A 661 13.93 -15.59 -37.56
N PRO A 662 13.56 -15.05 -36.39
CA PRO A 662 14.52 -14.75 -35.33
C PRO A 662 15.10 -16.03 -34.72
N THR A 663 16.28 -15.95 -34.12
CA THR A 663 16.84 -17.04 -33.30
C THR A 663 16.21 -17.05 -31.91
N PHE A 664 16.28 -18.18 -31.19
CA PHE A 664 15.80 -18.23 -29.81
C PHE A 664 16.58 -17.32 -28.86
N SER A 665 17.85 -17.03 -29.16
CA SER A 665 18.61 -16.01 -28.44
C SER A 665 18.02 -14.61 -28.63
N GLN A 666 17.59 -14.26 -29.84
CA GLN A 666 16.91 -12.98 -30.11
C GLN A 666 15.53 -12.95 -29.44
N LEU A 667 14.75 -14.03 -29.52
CA LEU A 667 13.44 -14.12 -28.87
C LEU A 667 13.54 -14.02 -27.35
N SER A 668 14.49 -14.72 -26.73
CA SER A 668 14.76 -14.62 -25.29
C SER A 668 15.11 -13.17 -24.90
N LYS A 669 15.91 -12.48 -25.71
CA LYS A 669 16.21 -11.05 -25.51
C LYS A 669 14.99 -10.15 -25.68
N ILE A 670 14.13 -10.37 -26.67
CA ILE A 670 12.92 -9.56 -26.89
C ILE A 670 12.07 -9.54 -25.62
N PHE A 671 11.77 -10.72 -25.05
CA PHE A 671 10.99 -10.80 -23.81
C PHE A 671 11.78 -10.42 -22.55
N ALA A 672 13.12 -10.52 -22.55
CA ALA A 672 13.98 -10.07 -21.45
C ALA A 672 14.32 -8.57 -21.46
N SER A 673 14.14 -7.88 -22.60
CA SER A 673 14.45 -6.46 -22.81
C SER A 673 13.28 -5.51 -22.57
N ASP A 674 12.08 -6.05 -22.33
CA ASP A 674 10.90 -5.29 -21.92
C ASP A 674 11.19 -4.63 -20.55
N SER A 675 11.21 -3.30 -20.51
CA SER A 675 11.68 -2.48 -19.36
C SER A 675 10.92 -2.75 -18.06
N ASP A 676 9.73 -3.34 -18.17
CA ASP A 676 8.90 -3.76 -17.05
C ASP A 676 9.36 -5.07 -16.37
N TYR A 677 10.45 -5.73 -16.86
CA TYR A 677 10.77 -7.14 -16.54
C TYR A 677 12.25 -7.48 -16.22
N GLU A 678 13.04 -6.57 -15.62
CA GLU A 678 14.42 -6.85 -15.17
C GLU A 678 14.62 -7.98 -14.13
N ASN A 679 13.55 -8.56 -13.56
CA ASN A 679 13.69 -9.78 -12.73
C ASN A 679 14.06 -11.02 -13.55
N PHE A 680 14.02 -10.95 -14.88
CA PHE A 680 14.35 -12.09 -15.71
C PHE A 680 15.83 -12.47 -15.70
N LYS A 681 16.75 -11.56 -15.37
CA LYS A 681 18.20 -11.84 -15.35
C LYS A 681 18.65 -12.73 -14.18
N ASP A 682 17.87 -12.80 -13.10
CA ASP A 682 18.20 -13.63 -11.95
C ASP A 682 17.67 -15.07 -12.09
N PHE A 683 16.62 -15.29 -12.90
CA PHE A 683 16.02 -16.60 -13.19
C PHE A 683 16.47 -17.19 -14.54
N ILE A 684 16.78 -16.35 -15.52
CA ILE A 684 17.52 -16.76 -16.72
C ILE A 684 18.99 -16.42 -16.43
N LYS A 685 19.77 -17.42 -16.00
CA LYS A 685 21.23 -17.34 -16.13
C LYS A 685 21.56 -17.31 -17.63
N LEU A 686 21.59 -16.12 -18.22
CA LEU A 686 22.20 -15.87 -19.52
C LEU A 686 23.72 -16.05 -19.43
#